data_AF-A0A834XYX7-F1
#
_entry.id   AF-A0A834XYX7-F1
#
_cell.length_a   1.000
_cell.length_b   1.000
_cell.length_c   1.000
_cell.angle_alpha   90.00
_cell.angle_beta   90.00
_cell.angle_gamma   90.00
#
_symmetry.space_group_name_H-M   'P 1'
#
loop_
_entity.id
_entity.type
_entity.pdbx_description
1 polymer ?
#
loop_
_entity_poly.entity_id
_entity_poly.type
_entity_poly.pdbx_seq_one_letter_code
_entity_poly.pdbx_strand_id
1 'polypeptide(L)'
;MMLQSRNIALAKEKKIKPEIIMDKETEELIKKDELKPRKHSGVVHRPLVQLPEWVTKAMLVELEDYQVNIIKEESKKLYQYLNGRHPPTEQEVKESKMHEIVKSLMEERRYENMLLEDNEKAEKSIKTRATKKLKSDIYNWVPMQYDKHKSLLYMVGRGAQDYAILYKILSEIKYRDKEFKPKTLFDFGSGIGTVSWAANELWNRSLKEYICVDISTEISDLACSLASRSEPKIKNIFHRQYLPVANVPTSDIVVSAFTSMELPDRRTRIDTLLKLWSRTEKYLVIVEQGTTSGFQLINEARDFFIHLWDNVKDNGSPGYFFSPCPHEFSCPRLKVDNTPCNFDAHYFKISLGRTLEPKHERYSYLVIRKVRPVVVRSRHSICRLCNTDGKLQEIIFSAGKHERMLTIIVLVVILMMLLLYLGSRKPKGYPPGPKWLPILGSALEVAKIRKKTGFLHATCTLLSEKYGPIVGLKIGKDRIVILNNYESMKSMLMNEDCDVTDGSLWIEQRKFLLRHLRNFGFGKNDMATMIEEEAMYLVNNLITQLESNILINNKYNDINKYKNNIKNDGIIYQLTSQEYKKNSSDNWHQESIDNLIRKNLPKTIKIEDMYMKAEDYAEVRKLTQKKEMIVQMDEVFGVSILNTLWRMMAGKRFNQDDKQLIHLQKILTTLLKELDMIGCPFGHFPILKYIAPKASGYTKFMETHQQLWAFLNEELLDHKKTFDSDIPKDLMDAYLKILQTESSGETFSELQLLAICVDLFMAGTETTTKALNFKKAQDEIDRVIGRDRLPLLSDRPRMTYVNAISLEAVRMFMGRTMNIPHRALKDTWIMGHRIPKDTMIVANFNRVLMNDSWGDPEVFRPERFIDEKGNISVPDQYMPFSIGKHHCMGEVLAKSNIFLFTAALLQTFTFSPVPGEEPTTKFHDGVTASPLPFRVLITKRY
;
A
#
# COMPACT_ATOMS: atom_id res chain seq x y z
N MET A 1 -5.65 47.44 38.93
CA MET A 1 -6.21 48.44 38.00
C MET A 1 -7.39 47.82 37.27
N MET A 2 -8.57 48.42 37.46
CA MET A 2 -9.86 48.26 36.77
C MET A 2 -10.26 46.87 36.25
N LEU A 3 -11.05 46.15 37.07
CA LEU A 3 -12.04 45.18 36.60
C LEU A 3 -13.13 45.95 35.85
N GLN A 4 -13.03 46.03 34.52
CA GLN A 4 -14.17 46.46 33.70
C GLN A 4 -15.18 45.32 33.63
N SER A 5 -16.19 45.41 34.49
CA SER A 5 -17.47 44.75 34.38
C SER A 5 -18.10 45.06 33.02
N ARG A 6 -17.94 44.15 32.06
CA ARG A 6 -18.76 44.13 30.85
C ARG A 6 -20.17 43.72 31.27
N ASN A 7 -21.02 44.73 31.48
CA ASN A 7 -22.48 44.60 31.42
C ASN A 7 -22.84 44.03 30.04
N ILE A 8 -23.07 42.72 29.97
CA ILE A 8 -23.76 42.12 28.84
C ILE A 8 -25.23 42.42 29.08
N ALA A 9 -25.71 43.48 28.42
CA ALA A 9 -27.13 43.65 28.21
C ALA A 9 -27.68 42.36 27.57
N LEU A 10 -28.60 41.69 28.26
CA LEU A 10 -29.38 40.56 27.76
C LEU A 10 -30.27 41.05 26.62
N ALA A 11 -29.68 41.26 25.44
CA ALA A 11 -30.44 41.21 24.20
C ALA A 11 -31.01 39.80 24.12
N LYS A 12 -32.34 39.68 23.96
CA LYS A 12 -33.02 38.42 23.61
C LYS A 12 -32.56 37.98 22.22
N GLU A 13 -31.31 37.54 22.08
CA GLU A 13 -30.87 36.83 20.90
C GLU A 13 -31.67 35.53 20.82
N LYS A 14 -32.30 35.30 19.66
CA LYS A 14 -32.99 34.04 19.35
C LYS A 14 -32.05 32.91 19.75
N LYS A 15 -32.49 32.03 20.65
CA LYS A 15 -31.75 30.84 21.08
C LYS A 15 -31.47 29.95 19.86
N ILE A 16 -30.34 30.13 19.20
CA ILE A 16 -29.88 29.23 18.14
C ILE A 16 -29.38 27.97 18.84
N LYS A 17 -30.10 26.86 18.68
CA LYS A 17 -29.56 25.56 19.10
C LYS A 17 -28.31 25.28 18.28
N PRO A 18 -27.15 24.97 18.89
CA PRO A 18 -25.98 24.59 18.13
C PRO A 18 -26.31 23.36 17.26
N GLU A 19 -26.14 23.49 15.96
CA GLU A 19 -26.28 22.39 15.02
C GLU A 19 -25.02 21.52 15.12
N ILE A 20 -25.19 20.26 15.53
CA ILE A 20 -24.09 19.30 15.59
C ILE A 20 -23.89 18.76 14.18
N ILE A 21 -22.94 19.33 13.45
CA ILE A 21 -22.51 18.82 12.15
C ILE A 21 -21.55 17.66 12.41
N MET A 22 -22.04 16.43 12.29
CA MET A 22 -21.17 15.25 12.31
C MET A 22 -20.39 15.19 11.00
N ASP A 23 -19.13 14.81 11.06
CA ASP A 23 -18.39 14.52 9.84
C ASP A 23 -19.01 13.28 9.16
N LYS A 24 -18.92 13.24 7.83
CA LYS A 24 -19.55 12.18 7.02
C LYS A 24 -19.05 10.78 7.37
N GLU A 25 -17.80 10.66 7.80
CA GLU A 25 -17.18 9.38 8.14
C GLU A 25 -17.76 8.85 9.45
N THR A 26 -17.84 9.67 10.50
CA THR A 26 -18.50 9.31 11.76
C THR A 26 -19.98 8.97 11.55
N GLU A 27 -20.68 9.70 10.68
CA GLU A 27 -22.09 9.42 10.38
C GLU A 27 -22.26 8.06 9.68
N GLU A 28 -21.37 7.71 8.75
CA GLU A 28 -21.35 6.38 8.13
C GLU A 28 -21.03 5.26 9.13
N LEU A 29 -20.05 5.48 10.01
CA LEU A 29 -19.65 4.50 11.02
C LEU A 29 -20.76 4.23 12.04
N ILE A 30 -21.54 5.25 12.41
CA ILE A 30 -22.74 5.10 13.26
C ILE A 30 -23.83 4.35 12.49
N LYS A 31 -24.08 4.69 11.21
CA LYS A 31 -25.09 4.01 10.37
C LYS A 31 -24.78 2.53 10.13
N LYS A 32 -23.50 2.17 10.02
CA LYS A 32 -23.03 0.79 9.87
C LYS A 32 -23.02 0.00 11.19
N ASP A 33 -23.43 0.61 12.31
CA ASP A 33 -23.42 0.02 13.65
C ASP A 33 -22.01 -0.39 14.14
N GLU A 34 -20.97 0.16 13.50
CA GLU A 34 -19.56 -0.04 13.83
C GLU A 34 -19.14 0.85 15.00
N LEU A 35 -19.66 2.08 15.06
CA LEU A 35 -19.43 3.02 16.15
C LEU A 35 -20.69 3.15 17.01
N LYS A 36 -20.76 2.37 18.08
CA LYS A 36 -21.88 2.36 19.04
C LYS A 36 -21.64 3.41 20.12
N PRO A 37 -22.33 4.57 20.14
CA PRO A 37 -22.04 5.65 21.08
C PRO A 37 -22.16 5.23 22.55
N ARG A 38 -23.08 4.29 22.85
CA ARG A 38 -23.27 3.71 24.19
C ARG A 38 -22.23 2.66 24.58
N LYS A 39 -21.41 2.18 23.64
CA LYS A 39 -20.29 1.25 23.85
C LYS A 39 -18.93 1.91 23.60
N HIS A 40 -18.89 3.22 23.40
CA HIS A 40 -17.63 3.95 23.21
C HIS A 40 -16.74 3.78 24.45
N SER A 41 -15.44 3.55 24.26
CA SER A 41 -14.49 3.26 25.34
C SER A 41 -14.37 4.39 26.38
N GLY A 42 -14.72 5.62 25.99
CA GLY A 42 -14.83 6.79 26.88
C GLY A 42 -16.13 6.87 27.71
N VAL A 43 -17.11 5.99 27.48
CA VAL A 43 -18.34 5.93 28.29
C VAL A 43 -18.04 5.17 29.59
N VAL A 44 -18.12 5.88 30.71
CA VAL A 44 -18.07 5.27 32.03
C VAL A 44 -19.47 4.79 32.41
N HIS A 45 -19.67 3.47 32.47
CA HIS A 45 -20.91 2.88 32.94
C HIS A 45 -21.23 3.35 34.35
N ARG A 46 -22.52 3.60 34.65
CA ARG A 46 -22.99 4.15 35.94
C ARG A 46 -23.44 2.99 36.84
N PRO A 47 -22.58 2.38 37.67
CA PRO A 47 -23.04 1.37 38.61
C PRO A 47 -23.95 2.00 39.67
N LEU A 48 -24.89 1.20 40.17
CA LEU A 48 -25.63 1.51 41.39
C LEU A 48 -24.67 1.32 42.58
N VAL A 49 -24.34 2.40 43.29
CA VAL A 49 -23.32 2.39 44.34
C VAL A 49 -23.95 2.11 45.71
N GLN A 50 -23.39 1.14 46.43
CA GLN A 50 -23.76 0.86 47.82
C GLN A 50 -22.68 1.41 48.76
N LEU A 51 -23.09 1.89 49.94
CA LEU A 51 -22.13 2.20 51.00
C LEU A 51 -21.37 0.92 51.41
N PRO A 52 -20.08 1.03 51.77
CA PRO A 52 -19.35 -0.09 52.33
C PRO A 52 -20.05 -0.63 53.58
N GLU A 53 -19.98 -1.94 53.78
CA GLU A 53 -20.67 -2.61 54.88
C GLU A 53 -20.23 -2.07 56.25
N TRP A 54 -18.93 -1.82 56.42
CA TRP A 54 -18.37 -1.24 57.64
C TRP A 54 -18.92 0.16 57.94
N VAL A 55 -19.13 1.00 56.90
CA VAL A 55 -19.70 2.34 57.07
C VAL A 55 -21.14 2.21 57.56
N THR A 56 -21.90 1.30 56.96
CA THR A 56 -23.30 1.06 57.34
C THR A 56 -23.38 0.60 58.81
N LYS A 57 -22.52 -0.34 59.22
CA LYS A 57 -22.43 -0.79 60.62
C LYS A 57 -22.03 0.33 61.57
N ALA A 58 -21.01 1.13 61.21
CA ALA A 58 -20.57 2.26 62.02
C ALA A 58 -21.68 3.31 62.19
N MET A 59 -22.40 3.65 61.11
CA MET A 59 -23.55 4.56 61.16
C MET A 59 -24.68 4.03 62.05
N LEU A 60 -24.95 2.71 62.04
CA LEU A 60 -25.98 2.12 62.91
C LEU A 60 -25.62 2.22 64.39
N VAL A 61 -24.35 2.06 64.75
CA VAL A 61 -23.86 2.24 66.13
C VAL A 61 -24.04 3.68 66.60
N GLU A 62 -23.73 4.67 65.76
CA GLU A 62 -23.94 6.10 66.10
C GLU A 62 -25.42 6.46 66.29
N LEU A 63 -26.34 5.61 65.83
CA LEU A 63 -27.79 5.81 65.91
C LEU A 63 -28.46 4.96 67.01
N GLU A 64 -27.72 4.14 67.76
CA GLU A 64 -28.27 3.18 68.73
C GLU A 64 -29.11 3.88 69.82
N ASP A 65 -28.67 5.04 70.29
CA ASP A 65 -29.35 5.84 71.32
C ASP A 65 -30.48 6.74 70.77
N TYR A 66 -30.79 6.68 69.48
CA TYR A 66 -31.70 7.62 68.81
C TYR A 66 -32.93 6.94 68.19
N GLN A 67 -34.06 7.66 68.21
CA GLN A 67 -35.25 7.22 67.49
C GLN A 67 -35.08 7.38 65.97
N VAL A 68 -34.75 6.26 65.31
CA VAL A 68 -34.46 6.15 63.88
C VAL A 68 -35.49 6.84 62.97
N ASN A 69 -36.79 6.74 63.28
CA ASN A 69 -37.85 7.37 62.48
C ASN A 69 -37.84 8.90 62.57
N ILE A 70 -37.52 9.48 63.73
CA ILE A 70 -37.42 10.93 63.92
C ILE A 70 -36.21 11.47 63.16
N ILE A 71 -35.05 10.84 63.35
CA ILE A 71 -33.81 11.17 62.62
C ILE A 71 -34.03 11.11 61.10
N LYS A 72 -34.79 10.11 60.62
CA LYS A 72 -35.10 9.97 59.20
C LYS A 72 -35.99 11.09 58.64
N GLU A 73 -36.97 11.58 59.38
CA GLU A 73 -37.82 12.70 58.91
C GLU A 73 -37.09 14.05 59.03
N GLU A 74 -36.33 14.26 60.09
CA GLU A 74 -35.57 15.49 60.29
C GLU A 74 -34.38 15.61 59.33
N SER A 75 -33.73 14.49 59.01
CA SER A 75 -32.68 14.47 57.97
C SER A 75 -33.21 14.82 56.58
N LYS A 76 -34.47 14.48 56.25
CA LYS A 76 -35.11 14.96 55.00
C LYS A 76 -35.29 16.48 55.01
N LYS A 77 -35.72 17.06 56.14
CA LYS A 77 -35.86 18.52 56.26
C LYS A 77 -34.51 19.21 56.10
N LEU A 78 -33.47 18.69 56.74
CA LEU A 78 -32.10 19.20 56.58
C LEU A 78 -31.63 19.07 55.12
N TYR A 79 -31.86 17.93 54.48
CA TYR A 79 -31.53 17.72 53.06
C TYR A 79 -32.22 18.75 52.15
N GLN A 80 -33.53 18.95 52.33
CA GLN A 80 -34.29 19.95 51.55
C GLN A 80 -33.76 21.37 51.79
N TYR A 81 -33.42 21.70 53.03
CA TYR A 81 -32.79 22.97 53.37
C TYR A 81 -31.46 23.15 52.63
N LEU A 82 -30.56 22.17 52.70
CA LEU A 82 -29.25 22.21 52.04
C LEU A 82 -29.38 22.33 50.52
N ASN A 83 -30.28 21.57 49.89
CA ASN A 83 -30.53 21.66 48.45
C ASN A 83 -31.19 22.99 48.03
N GLY A 84 -31.90 23.66 48.94
CA GLY A 84 -32.49 24.97 48.70
C GLY A 84 -31.54 26.15 48.93
N ARG A 85 -30.27 25.91 49.28
CA ARG A 85 -29.31 26.98 49.54
C ARG A 85 -28.86 27.68 48.26
N HIS A 86 -28.66 28.99 48.39
CA HIS A 86 -28.05 29.85 47.38
C HIS A 86 -26.78 30.49 47.97
N PRO A 87 -25.76 30.80 47.15
CA PRO A 87 -24.61 31.51 47.64
C PRO A 87 -25.00 32.91 48.16
N PRO A 88 -24.24 33.45 49.13
CA PRO A 88 -24.50 34.78 49.66
C PRO A 88 -24.44 35.81 48.52
N THR A 89 -25.45 36.67 48.45
CA THR A 89 -25.53 37.70 47.40
C THR A 89 -24.38 38.69 47.56
N GLU A 90 -23.71 38.98 46.44
CA GLU A 90 -22.57 39.87 46.40
C GLU A 90 -22.94 41.30 46.78
N GLN A 91 -21.96 42.01 47.35
CA GLN A 91 -22.15 43.37 47.84
C GLN A 91 -22.56 44.33 46.73
N GLU A 92 -21.98 44.20 45.53
CA GLU A 92 -22.32 45.00 44.35
C GLU A 92 -23.77 44.76 43.89
N VAL A 93 -24.25 43.51 43.95
CA VAL A 93 -25.65 43.16 43.61
C VAL A 93 -26.61 43.69 44.68
N LYS A 94 -26.22 43.64 45.95
CA LYS A 94 -26.99 44.26 47.06
C LYS A 94 -27.11 45.77 46.85
N GLU A 95 -26.03 46.44 46.45
CA GLU A 95 -25.99 47.88 46.20
C GLU A 95 -26.83 48.26 44.98
N SER A 96 -26.73 47.51 43.88
CA SER A 96 -27.54 47.74 42.67
C SER A 96 -29.03 47.53 42.93
N LYS A 97 -29.42 46.42 43.58
CA LYS A 97 -30.82 46.17 43.96
C LYS A 97 -31.32 47.20 44.97
N MET A 98 -30.49 47.63 45.91
CA MET A 98 -30.85 48.70 46.84
C MET A 98 -31.15 49.98 46.07
N HIS A 99 -30.35 50.31 45.06
CA HIS A 99 -30.57 51.49 44.22
C HIS A 99 -31.87 51.40 43.43
N GLU A 100 -32.17 50.24 42.83
CA GLU A 100 -33.45 49.99 42.13
C GLU A 100 -34.66 50.06 43.06
N ILE A 101 -34.57 49.44 44.25
CA ILE A 101 -35.64 49.45 45.24
C ILE A 101 -35.88 50.87 45.76
N VAL A 102 -34.82 51.62 46.12
CA VAL A 102 -34.92 53.01 46.55
C VAL A 102 -35.56 53.86 45.45
N LYS A 103 -35.15 53.67 44.19
CA LYS A 103 -35.74 54.37 43.04
C LYS A 103 -37.24 54.06 42.90
N SER A 104 -37.63 52.79 42.96
CA SER A 104 -39.05 52.38 42.87
C SER A 104 -39.90 52.94 44.01
N LEU A 105 -39.38 52.97 45.25
CA LEU A 105 -40.08 53.52 46.41
C LEU A 105 -40.16 55.05 46.39
N MET A 106 -39.16 55.71 45.81
CA MET A 106 -39.20 57.16 45.54
C MET A 106 -40.25 57.50 44.46
N GLU A 107 -40.41 56.65 43.44
CA GLU A 107 -41.44 56.79 42.40
C GLU A 107 -42.86 56.52 42.94
N GLU A 108 -43.07 55.45 43.72
CA GLU A 108 -44.35 55.18 44.42
C GLU A 108 -44.75 56.32 45.36
N ARG A 109 -43.77 56.90 46.09
CA ARG A 109 -44.03 58.03 46.97
C ARG A 109 -44.34 59.32 46.21
N ARG A 110 -43.77 59.53 45.02
CA ARG A 110 -44.15 60.67 44.15
C ARG A 110 -45.65 60.68 43.84
N TYR A 111 -46.32 59.51 43.92
CA TYR A 111 -47.77 59.35 43.79
C TYR A 111 -48.54 59.59 45.10
N GLU A 112 -47.96 59.27 46.27
CA GLU A 112 -48.61 59.46 47.59
C GLU A 112 -48.45 60.87 48.18
N ASN A 113 -47.38 61.60 47.84
CA ASN A 113 -46.91 62.76 48.61
C ASN A 113 -47.36 64.12 48.05
N MET A 114 -48.58 64.22 47.55
CA MET A 114 -49.21 65.50 47.19
C MET A 114 -49.52 66.38 48.43
N LEU A 115 -49.23 65.91 49.67
CA LEU A 115 -49.36 66.69 50.92
C LEU A 115 -48.23 66.36 51.94
N LEU A 116 -47.60 67.44 52.46
CA LEU A 116 -46.69 67.60 53.61
C LEU A 116 -45.16 67.44 53.43
N GLU A 117 -44.47 68.53 53.80
CA GLU A 117 -43.02 68.77 53.86
C GLU A 117 -42.42 68.28 55.18
N ASP A 118 -41.71 67.16 55.15
CA ASP A 118 -40.61 66.88 56.10
C ASP A 118 -39.65 65.84 55.48
N ASN A 119 -38.58 66.32 54.84
CA ASN A 119 -37.71 65.50 53.97
C ASN A 119 -36.83 64.50 54.75
N GLU A 120 -36.45 64.81 55.99
CA GLU A 120 -35.44 64.01 56.72
C GLU A 120 -36.03 62.74 57.36
N LYS A 121 -37.22 62.82 57.96
CA LYS A 121 -37.97 61.65 58.45
C LYS A 121 -38.35 60.71 57.30
N ALA A 122 -38.63 61.28 56.15
CA ALA A 122 -39.04 60.54 54.97
C ALA A 122 -37.90 59.73 54.34
N GLU A 123 -36.71 60.33 54.18
CA GLU A 123 -35.53 59.58 53.72
C GLU A 123 -35.20 58.43 54.67
N LYS A 124 -35.32 58.64 55.99
CA LYS A 124 -35.12 57.58 56.99
C LYS A 124 -36.17 56.47 56.86
N SER A 125 -37.43 56.82 56.58
CA SER A 125 -38.53 55.87 56.32
C SER A 125 -38.33 55.08 55.02
N ILE A 126 -37.98 55.75 53.92
CA ILE A 126 -37.67 55.10 52.62
C ILE A 126 -36.46 54.19 52.78
N LYS A 127 -35.38 54.64 53.43
CA LYS A 127 -34.20 53.80 53.68
C LYS A 127 -34.56 52.58 54.52
N THR A 128 -35.45 52.73 55.51
CA THR A 128 -35.94 51.60 56.32
C THR A 128 -36.81 50.63 55.52
N ARG A 129 -37.75 51.13 54.71
CA ARG A 129 -38.60 50.32 53.82
C ARG A 129 -37.78 49.63 52.73
N ALA A 130 -36.83 50.34 52.10
CA ALA A 130 -35.90 49.83 51.11
C ALA A 130 -35.00 48.76 51.71
N THR A 131 -34.47 48.97 52.92
CA THR A 131 -33.68 47.94 53.62
C THR A 131 -34.53 46.71 53.96
N LYS A 132 -35.80 46.90 54.36
CA LYS A 132 -36.73 45.79 54.64
C LYS A 132 -37.08 45.01 53.37
N LYS A 133 -37.34 45.69 52.25
CA LYS A 133 -37.63 45.11 50.94
C LYS A 133 -36.40 44.43 50.33
N LEU A 134 -35.23 45.04 50.47
CA LEU A 134 -33.97 44.40 50.08
C LEU A 134 -33.72 43.10 50.88
N LYS A 135 -34.00 43.11 52.19
CA LYS A 135 -33.89 41.91 53.03
C LYS A 135 -34.90 40.81 52.65
N SER A 136 -36.07 41.16 52.09
CA SER A 136 -37.02 40.17 51.56
C SER A 136 -36.67 39.67 50.16
N ASP A 137 -36.07 40.52 49.32
CA ASP A 137 -35.76 40.23 47.91
C ASP A 137 -34.42 39.51 47.72
N ILE A 138 -33.62 39.41 48.78
CA ILE A 138 -32.30 38.79 48.80
C ILE A 138 -32.35 37.52 49.67
N TYR A 139 -31.70 36.47 49.19
CA TYR A 139 -31.55 35.24 49.95
C TYR A 139 -30.75 35.51 51.23
N ASN A 140 -31.38 35.24 52.39
CA ASN A 140 -30.75 35.38 53.70
C ASN A 140 -29.81 34.19 53.97
N TRP A 141 -28.61 34.28 53.44
CA TRP A 141 -27.56 33.29 53.68
C TRP A 141 -27.08 33.36 55.13
N VAL A 142 -27.02 32.20 55.79
CA VAL A 142 -26.51 32.04 57.16
C VAL A 142 -25.53 30.86 57.16
N PRO A 143 -24.35 30.97 57.80
CA PRO A 143 -23.41 29.86 57.92
C PRO A 143 -24.07 28.64 58.57
N MET A 144 -23.84 27.45 58.03
CA MET A 144 -24.35 26.23 58.65
C MET A 144 -23.57 25.92 59.94
N GLN A 145 -24.31 25.77 61.05
CA GLN A 145 -23.73 25.36 62.33
C GLN A 145 -24.22 23.94 62.66
N TYR A 146 -23.26 23.03 62.79
CA TYR A 146 -23.51 21.63 63.11
C TYR A 146 -23.27 21.40 64.60
N ASP A 147 -24.32 20.96 65.27
CA ASP A 147 -24.23 20.34 66.60
C ASP A 147 -24.19 18.80 66.43
N LYS A 148 -24.05 18.06 67.54
CA LYS A 148 -24.04 16.59 67.52
C LYS A 148 -25.25 16.00 66.79
N HIS A 149 -26.43 16.59 67.00
CA HIS A 149 -27.68 16.10 66.42
C HIS A 149 -27.75 16.38 64.91
N LYS A 150 -27.48 17.60 64.46
CA LYS A 150 -27.43 17.94 63.03
C LYS A 150 -26.34 17.18 62.28
N SER A 151 -25.24 16.83 62.94
CA SER A 151 -24.19 15.98 62.37
C SER A 151 -24.74 14.58 62.05
N LEU A 152 -25.55 14.00 62.94
CA LEU A 152 -26.27 12.73 62.68
C LEU A 152 -27.32 12.87 61.58
N LEU A 153 -28.08 13.99 61.56
CA LEU A 153 -29.02 14.28 60.49
C LEU A 153 -28.32 14.38 59.13
N TYR A 154 -27.13 15.00 59.08
CA TYR A 154 -26.30 15.07 57.88
C TYR A 154 -25.82 13.69 57.46
N MET A 155 -25.33 12.87 58.41
CA MET A 155 -24.90 11.49 58.16
C MET A 155 -26.01 10.67 57.48
N VAL A 156 -27.23 10.70 58.02
CA VAL A 156 -28.38 9.95 57.49
C VAL A 156 -28.92 10.56 56.18
N GLY A 157 -28.95 11.89 56.10
CA GLY A 157 -29.57 12.63 54.99
C GLY A 157 -28.66 12.79 53.76
N ARG A 158 -27.34 12.76 53.93
CA ARG A 158 -26.33 13.01 52.88
C ARG A 158 -25.29 11.91 52.71
N GLY A 159 -24.98 11.11 53.73
CA GLY A 159 -23.82 10.21 53.69
C GLY A 159 -23.78 9.25 52.50
N ALA A 160 -24.90 8.58 52.18
CA ALA A 160 -24.95 7.62 51.09
C ALA A 160 -24.80 8.26 49.69
N GLN A 161 -25.46 9.39 49.46
CA GLN A 161 -25.39 10.06 48.16
C GLN A 161 -24.07 10.81 47.95
N ASP A 162 -23.52 11.43 49.00
CA ASP A 162 -22.19 12.06 48.96
C ASP A 162 -21.13 11.03 48.62
N TYR A 163 -21.14 9.87 49.30
CA TYR A 163 -20.25 8.76 49.00
C TYR A 163 -20.38 8.29 47.54
N ALA A 164 -21.60 8.08 47.04
CA ALA A 164 -21.82 7.61 45.68
C ALA A 164 -21.33 8.59 44.61
N ILE A 165 -21.52 9.90 44.84
CA ILE A 165 -21.00 10.97 43.96
C ILE A 165 -19.47 10.94 43.95
N LEU A 166 -18.85 10.92 45.13
CA LEU A 166 -17.39 10.96 45.28
C LEU A 166 -16.73 9.69 44.74
N TYR A 167 -17.26 8.51 45.03
CA TYR A 167 -16.80 7.24 44.49
C TYR A 167 -16.87 7.23 42.95
N LYS A 168 -17.93 7.78 42.37
CA LYS A 168 -18.07 7.90 40.91
C LYS A 168 -17.02 8.82 40.30
N ILE A 169 -16.79 10.00 40.87
CA ILE A 169 -15.80 10.95 40.35
C ILE A 169 -14.38 10.38 40.48
N LEU A 170 -14.04 9.82 41.64
CA LEU A 170 -12.71 9.25 41.90
C LEU A 170 -12.46 7.98 41.08
N SER A 171 -13.47 7.15 40.85
CA SER A 171 -13.35 5.97 39.97
C SER A 171 -13.14 6.37 38.52
N GLU A 172 -13.71 7.49 38.05
CA GLU A 172 -13.42 8.06 36.73
C GLU A 172 -11.93 8.39 36.60
N ILE A 173 -11.34 9.03 37.61
CA ILE A 173 -9.90 9.34 37.65
C ILE A 173 -9.09 8.04 37.60
N LYS A 174 -9.39 7.06 38.46
CA LYS A 174 -8.68 5.76 38.49
C LYS A 174 -8.79 4.99 37.17
N TYR A 175 -9.94 5.06 36.51
CA TYR A 175 -10.18 4.38 35.23
C TYR A 175 -9.40 5.04 34.08
N ARG A 176 -9.42 6.37 34.01
CA ARG A 176 -8.80 7.15 32.93
C ARG A 176 -7.28 7.36 33.13
N ASP A 177 -6.79 7.37 34.36
CA ASP A 177 -5.37 7.42 34.72
C ASP A 177 -4.98 6.20 35.59
N LYS A 178 -4.74 5.07 34.92
CA LYS A 178 -4.43 3.78 35.58
C LYS A 178 -3.11 3.79 36.36
N GLU A 179 -2.21 4.71 36.03
CA GLU A 179 -0.92 4.86 36.71
C GLU A 179 -1.02 5.70 37.98
N PHE A 180 -2.11 6.44 38.15
CA PHE A 180 -2.33 7.27 39.32
C PHE A 180 -2.58 6.42 40.58
N LYS A 181 -1.54 6.38 41.42
CA LYS A 181 -1.51 5.72 42.72
C LYS A 181 -1.21 6.78 43.79
N PRO A 182 -2.21 7.55 44.25
CA PRO A 182 -2.00 8.61 45.24
C PRO A 182 -1.48 8.03 46.55
N LYS A 183 -0.55 8.76 47.17
CA LYS A 183 -0.03 8.50 48.51
C LYS A 183 -0.67 9.42 49.56
N THR A 184 -1.08 10.63 49.17
CA THR A 184 -1.63 11.65 50.08
C THR A 184 -2.96 12.20 49.56
N LEU A 185 -3.93 12.37 50.47
CA LEU A 185 -5.24 12.99 50.20
C LEU A 185 -5.44 14.20 51.12
N PHE A 186 -5.88 15.31 50.54
CA PHE A 186 -6.37 16.48 51.27
C PHE A 186 -7.86 16.68 51.01
N ASP A 187 -8.65 16.69 52.08
CA ASP A 187 -10.11 16.79 52.04
C ASP A 187 -10.56 18.08 52.75
N PHE A 188 -11.03 19.06 51.98
CA PHE A 188 -11.47 20.37 52.47
C PHE A 188 -13.00 20.43 52.57
N GLY A 189 -13.51 20.73 53.75
CA GLY A 189 -14.91 20.50 54.10
C GLY A 189 -15.18 19.00 54.21
N SER A 190 -14.36 18.28 54.98
CA SER A 190 -14.36 16.80 54.99
C SER A 190 -15.69 16.19 55.41
N GLY A 191 -16.54 16.95 56.09
CA GLY A 191 -17.83 16.46 56.56
C GLY A 191 -17.63 15.24 57.44
N ILE A 192 -18.51 14.25 57.27
CA ILE A 192 -18.46 12.96 57.97
C ILE A 192 -17.34 12.02 57.45
N GLY A 193 -16.53 12.44 56.46
CA GLY A 193 -15.42 11.67 55.91
C GLY A 193 -15.71 10.89 54.62
N THR A 194 -16.78 11.22 53.88
CA THR A 194 -17.20 10.50 52.66
C THR A 194 -16.14 10.44 51.57
N VAL A 195 -15.31 11.49 51.44
CA VAL A 195 -14.16 11.50 50.51
C VAL A 195 -13.12 10.47 50.94
N SER A 196 -12.80 10.44 52.23
CA SER A 196 -11.85 9.46 52.79
C SER A 196 -12.32 8.03 52.58
N TRP A 197 -13.62 7.76 52.74
CA TRP A 197 -14.20 6.43 52.49
C TRP A 197 -14.06 6.03 51.02
N ALA A 198 -14.48 6.90 50.10
CA ALA A 198 -14.42 6.63 48.66
C ALA A 198 -12.98 6.47 48.16
N ALA A 199 -12.05 7.30 48.65
CA ALA A 199 -10.64 7.22 48.29
C ALA A 199 -9.97 5.96 48.87
N ASN A 200 -10.30 5.57 50.12
CA ASN A 200 -9.80 4.33 50.71
C ASN A 200 -10.29 3.10 49.93
N GLU A 201 -11.57 3.05 49.56
CA GLU A 201 -12.12 1.95 48.75
C GLU A 201 -11.36 1.78 47.41
N LEU A 202 -11.00 2.90 46.77
CA LEU A 202 -10.32 2.88 45.48
C LEU A 202 -8.80 2.67 45.58
N TRP A 203 -8.15 3.12 46.65
CA TRP A 203 -6.68 3.22 46.72
C TRP A 203 -6.07 2.82 48.07
N ASN A 204 -6.75 1.97 48.87
CA ASN A 204 -6.26 1.48 50.19
C ASN A 204 -4.79 0.98 50.21
N ARG A 205 -4.27 0.44 49.10
CA ARG A 205 -2.88 -0.05 49.00
C ARG A 205 -1.86 1.09 48.86
N SER A 206 -2.21 2.17 48.16
CA SER A 206 -1.27 3.25 47.83
C SER A 206 -1.38 4.45 48.75
N LEU A 207 -2.59 4.81 49.18
CA LEU A 207 -2.82 5.93 50.10
C LEU A 207 -2.20 5.64 51.46
N LYS A 208 -1.45 6.61 52.00
CA LYS A 208 -0.68 6.52 53.25
C LYS A 208 -1.04 7.58 54.27
N GLU A 209 -1.58 8.71 53.83
CA GLU A 209 -1.91 9.85 54.68
C GLU A 209 -3.17 10.56 54.19
N TYR A 210 -4.03 10.92 55.15
CA TYR A 210 -5.30 11.61 54.94
C TYR A 210 -5.31 12.88 55.79
N ILE A 211 -5.47 14.04 55.17
CA ILE A 211 -5.59 15.33 55.86
C ILE A 211 -7.00 15.85 55.62
N CYS A 212 -7.82 15.85 56.67
CA CYS A 212 -9.22 16.27 56.64
C CYS A 212 -9.37 17.61 57.35
N VAL A 213 -9.99 18.60 56.70
CA VAL A 213 -10.21 19.93 57.26
C VAL A 213 -11.69 20.25 57.28
N ASP A 214 -12.25 20.52 58.46
CA ASP A 214 -13.64 20.95 58.62
C ASP A 214 -13.76 21.93 59.79
N ILE A 215 -14.58 22.98 59.64
CA ILE A 215 -14.73 24.03 60.66
C ILE A 215 -15.52 23.50 61.87
N SER A 216 -16.43 22.55 61.67
CA SER A 216 -17.21 21.94 62.75
C SER A 216 -16.42 20.84 63.46
N THR A 217 -16.27 21.03 64.77
CA THR A 217 -15.69 20.04 65.68
C THR A 217 -16.58 18.80 65.80
N GLU A 218 -17.89 18.99 65.85
CA GLU A 218 -18.89 17.95 66.02
C GLU A 218 -18.94 16.99 64.83
N ILE A 219 -18.88 17.54 63.62
CA ILE A 219 -18.76 16.74 62.38
C ILE A 219 -17.42 16.01 62.34
N SER A 220 -16.33 16.68 62.72
CA SER A 220 -14.99 16.08 62.73
C SER A 220 -14.89 14.92 63.73
N ASP A 221 -15.52 15.06 64.91
CA ASP A 221 -15.58 14.02 65.93
C ASP A 221 -16.42 12.82 65.45
N LEU A 222 -17.56 13.08 64.79
CA LEU A 222 -18.36 12.03 64.16
C LEU A 222 -17.56 11.32 63.05
N ALA A 223 -16.84 12.06 62.22
CA ALA A 223 -15.97 11.50 61.18
C ALA A 223 -14.86 10.62 61.77
N CYS A 224 -14.21 11.06 62.86
CA CYS A 224 -13.22 10.28 63.60
C CYS A 224 -13.83 8.99 64.16
N SER A 225 -15.02 9.09 64.76
CA SER A 225 -15.75 7.95 65.31
C SER A 225 -16.05 6.91 64.22
N LEU A 226 -16.59 7.34 63.08
CA LEU A 226 -16.87 6.47 61.93
C LEU A 226 -15.58 5.85 61.36
N ALA A 227 -14.53 6.64 61.17
CA ALA A 227 -13.26 6.17 60.62
C ALA A 227 -12.54 5.17 61.53
N SER A 228 -12.69 5.28 62.86
CA SER A 228 -12.10 4.34 63.84
C SER A 228 -12.60 2.89 63.66
N ARG A 229 -13.80 2.72 63.09
CA ARG A 229 -14.48 1.45 62.82
C ARG A 229 -14.30 0.97 61.38
N SER A 230 -13.39 1.59 60.61
CA SER A 230 -13.16 1.25 59.21
C SER A 230 -12.54 -0.13 59.00
N GLU A 231 -13.03 -0.84 57.99
CA GLU A 231 -12.50 -2.13 57.54
C GLU A 231 -12.29 -2.11 56.02
N PRO A 232 -11.04 -2.10 55.51
CA PRO A 232 -9.77 -2.12 56.25
C PRO A 232 -9.49 -0.80 56.99
N LYS A 233 -8.75 -0.90 58.11
CA LYS A 233 -8.43 0.24 58.99
C LYS A 233 -7.71 1.36 58.24
N ILE A 234 -8.31 2.54 58.20
CA ILE A 234 -7.70 3.77 57.67
C ILE A 234 -6.62 4.24 58.66
N LYS A 235 -5.35 4.16 58.25
CA LYS A 235 -4.21 4.58 59.06
C LYS A 235 -3.79 6.01 58.68
N ASN A 236 -3.28 6.77 59.67
CA ASN A 236 -2.76 8.14 59.49
C ASN A 236 -3.78 9.13 58.91
N ILE A 237 -4.98 9.18 59.52
CA ILE A 237 -5.98 10.21 59.26
C ILE A 237 -5.83 11.34 60.28
N PHE A 238 -5.71 12.57 59.78
CA PHE A 238 -5.49 13.77 60.57
C PHE A 238 -6.63 14.76 60.33
N HIS A 239 -7.42 15.03 61.37
CA HIS A 239 -8.48 16.03 61.34
C HIS A 239 -7.97 17.37 61.86
N ARG A 240 -8.32 18.47 61.19
CA ARG A 240 -7.94 19.84 61.56
C ARG A 240 -9.12 20.78 61.39
N GLN A 241 -9.26 21.73 62.32
CA GLN A 241 -10.33 22.71 62.24
C GLN A 241 -10.06 23.82 61.21
N TYR A 242 -8.79 24.16 61.02
CA TYR A 242 -8.38 25.28 60.18
C TYR A 242 -7.41 24.83 59.09
N LEU A 243 -7.50 25.50 57.95
CA LEU A 243 -6.56 25.34 56.86
C LEU A 243 -5.15 25.76 57.34
N PRO A 244 -4.11 24.91 57.25
CA PRO A 244 -2.78 25.25 57.77
C PRO A 244 -2.18 26.48 57.06
N VAL A 245 -1.48 27.35 57.80
CA VAL A 245 -0.92 28.61 57.26
C VAL A 245 0.47 28.42 56.60
N ALA A 246 1.19 27.34 56.94
CA ALA A 246 2.58 27.11 56.50
C ALA A 246 2.71 26.34 55.16
N ASN A 247 3.95 26.28 54.62
CA ASN A 247 4.40 25.42 53.50
C ASN A 247 4.24 23.92 53.82
N VAL A 248 3.00 23.47 53.96
CA VAL A 248 2.67 22.05 54.08
C VAL A 248 2.93 21.39 52.73
N PRO A 249 3.48 20.16 52.70
CA PRO A 249 3.65 19.40 51.46
C PRO A 249 2.36 19.36 50.65
N THR A 250 2.50 19.41 49.33
CA THR A 250 1.39 19.21 48.41
C THR A 250 0.82 17.79 48.58
N SER A 251 -0.49 17.66 48.36
CA SER A 251 -1.17 16.38 48.32
C SER A 251 -1.37 15.92 46.87
N ASP A 252 -1.22 14.62 46.63
CA ASP A 252 -1.41 14.02 45.30
C ASP A 252 -2.82 14.33 44.77
N ILE A 253 -3.82 14.27 45.64
CA ILE A 253 -5.20 14.66 45.34
C ILE A 253 -5.77 15.56 46.44
N VAL A 254 -6.43 16.63 46.00
CA VAL A 254 -7.15 17.60 46.84
C VAL A 254 -8.61 17.58 46.43
N VAL A 255 -9.51 17.48 47.40
CA VAL A 255 -10.96 17.44 47.17
C VAL A 255 -11.62 18.54 48.01
N SER A 256 -12.56 19.26 47.40
CA SER A 256 -13.51 20.14 48.09
C SER A 256 -14.91 19.72 47.68
N ALA A 257 -15.66 19.14 48.61
CA ALA A 257 -16.98 18.58 48.36
C ALA A 257 -18.03 19.32 49.19
N PHE A 258 -19.03 19.89 48.50
CA PHE A 258 -20.19 20.56 49.09
C PHE A 258 -19.83 21.72 50.04
N THR A 259 -18.70 22.37 49.82
CA THR A 259 -18.13 23.38 50.74
C THR A 259 -18.30 24.81 50.24
N SER A 260 -18.37 25.03 48.92
CA SER A 260 -18.33 26.37 48.32
C SER A 260 -19.57 27.19 48.68
N MET A 261 -20.71 26.52 48.89
CA MET A 261 -21.96 27.13 49.35
C MET A 261 -21.89 27.67 50.79
N GLU A 262 -20.96 27.15 51.60
CA GLU A 262 -20.75 27.52 53.01
C GLU A 262 -19.74 28.65 53.19
N LEU A 263 -19.13 29.14 52.10
CA LEU A 263 -18.18 30.25 52.15
C LEU A 263 -18.91 31.61 52.05
N PRO A 264 -18.55 32.59 52.90
CA PRO A 264 -19.38 33.78 53.17
C PRO A 264 -19.45 34.79 52.03
N ASP A 265 -18.51 34.73 51.07
CA ASP A 265 -18.45 35.66 49.95
C ASP A 265 -17.57 35.11 48.81
N ARG A 266 -17.67 35.72 47.64
CA ARG A 266 -16.91 35.32 46.43
C ARG A 266 -15.40 35.45 46.60
N ARG A 267 -14.92 36.49 47.27
CA ARG A 267 -13.48 36.70 47.47
C ARG A 267 -12.89 35.57 48.31
N THR A 268 -13.58 35.18 49.38
CA THR A 268 -13.20 34.04 50.23
C THR A 268 -13.22 32.72 49.46
N ARG A 269 -14.21 32.50 48.57
CA ARG A 269 -14.23 31.33 47.67
C ARG A 269 -13.02 31.28 46.75
N ILE A 270 -12.72 32.38 46.06
CA ILE A 270 -11.57 32.46 45.14
C ILE A 270 -10.24 32.26 45.89
N ASP A 271 -10.06 32.90 47.04
CA ASP A 271 -8.87 32.73 47.88
C ASP A 271 -8.72 31.27 48.36
N THR A 272 -9.82 30.62 48.71
CA THR A 272 -9.83 29.20 49.07
C THR A 272 -9.42 28.33 47.87
N LEU A 273 -9.99 28.57 46.68
CA LEU A 273 -9.60 27.84 45.45
C LEU A 273 -8.11 27.99 45.14
N LEU A 274 -7.54 29.19 45.30
CA LEU A 274 -6.10 29.44 45.17
C LEU A 274 -5.28 28.61 46.15
N LYS A 275 -5.67 28.61 47.43
CA LYS A 275 -4.99 27.85 48.47
C LYS A 275 -5.07 26.34 48.22
N LEU A 276 -6.22 25.82 47.82
CA LEU A 276 -6.39 24.40 47.47
C LEU A 276 -5.56 24.02 46.23
N TRP A 277 -5.52 24.89 45.22
CA TRP A 277 -4.69 24.69 44.03
C TRP A 277 -3.19 24.68 44.34
N SER A 278 -2.75 25.56 45.24
CA SER A 278 -1.35 25.61 45.69
C SER A 278 -0.93 24.29 46.37
N ARG A 279 -1.87 23.62 47.04
CA ARG A 279 -1.69 22.35 47.75
C ARG A 279 -1.84 21.12 46.87
N THR A 280 -2.31 21.28 45.64
CA THR A 280 -2.50 20.16 44.72
C THR A 280 -1.18 19.81 44.03
N GLU A 281 -0.80 18.54 44.00
CA GLU A 281 0.31 18.02 43.18
C GLU A 281 -0.20 17.48 41.84
N LYS A 282 -1.29 16.68 41.83
CA LYS A 282 -1.84 16.08 40.60
C LYS A 282 -3.30 16.43 40.32
N TYR A 283 -4.22 16.17 41.25
CA TYR A 283 -5.66 16.34 40.99
C TYR A 283 -6.35 17.25 42.01
N LEU A 284 -7.11 18.24 41.54
CA LEU A 284 -8.04 19.03 42.33
C LEU A 284 -9.47 18.67 41.90
N VAL A 285 -10.31 18.26 42.85
CA VAL A 285 -11.70 17.89 42.63
C VAL A 285 -12.60 18.85 43.40
N ILE A 286 -13.56 19.46 42.71
CA ILE A 286 -14.55 20.35 43.31
C ILE A 286 -15.94 19.80 42.99
N VAL A 287 -16.79 19.66 44.01
CA VAL A 287 -18.12 19.05 43.87
C VAL A 287 -19.15 19.90 44.61
N GLU A 288 -20.30 20.15 43.98
CA GLU A 288 -21.43 20.86 44.58
C GLU A 288 -22.76 20.18 44.26
N GLN A 289 -23.83 20.59 44.96
CA GLN A 289 -25.17 20.05 44.71
C GLN A 289 -25.59 20.29 43.25
N GLY A 290 -26.37 19.37 42.69
CA GLY A 290 -26.84 19.44 41.30
C GLY A 290 -28.01 20.42 41.11
N THR A 291 -27.91 21.59 41.72
CA THR A 291 -28.85 22.70 41.63
C THR A 291 -28.29 23.76 40.70
N THR A 292 -29.11 24.74 40.31
CA THR A 292 -28.63 25.87 39.51
C THR A 292 -27.54 26.65 40.25
N SER A 293 -27.70 26.85 41.56
CA SER A 293 -26.73 27.51 42.43
C SER A 293 -25.41 26.75 42.50
N GLY A 294 -25.46 25.43 42.70
CA GLY A 294 -24.26 24.60 42.75
C GLY A 294 -23.51 24.58 41.41
N PHE A 295 -24.24 24.51 40.28
CA PHE A 295 -23.64 24.62 38.96
C PHE A 295 -22.98 25.99 38.72
N GLN A 296 -23.59 27.08 39.18
CA GLN A 296 -23.01 28.43 39.09
C GLN A 296 -21.68 28.52 39.85
N LEU A 297 -21.58 27.93 41.04
CA LEU A 297 -20.34 27.89 41.81
C LEU A 297 -19.24 27.07 41.10
N ILE A 298 -19.60 25.93 40.50
CA ILE A 298 -18.66 25.15 39.68
C ILE A 298 -18.18 25.94 38.46
N ASN A 299 -19.07 26.69 37.80
CA ASN A 299 -18.69 27.53 36.68
C ASN A 299 -17.84 28.74 37.12
N GLU A 300 -18.12 29.33 38.28
CA GLU A 300 -17.29 30.37 38.90
C GLU A 300 -15.85 29.85 39.13
N ALA A 301 -15.71 28.65 39.69
CA ALA A 301 -14.41 28.02 39.88
C ALA A 301 -13.70 27.78 38.54
N ARG A 302 -14.45 27.28 37.53
CA ARG A 302 -13.91 27.03 36.19
C ARG A 302 -13.42 28.31 35.51
N ASP A 303 -14.22 29.38 35.52
CA ASP A 303 -13.88 30.67 34.95
C ASP A 303 -12.67 31.29 35.66
N PHE A 304 -12.61 31.14 36.99
CA PHE A 304 -11.45 31.55 37.79
C PHE A 304 -10.16 30.86 37.31
N PHE A 305 -10.17 29.53 37.13
CA PHE A 305 -8.97 28.81 36.68
C PHE A 305 -8.57 29.15 35.24
N ILE A 306 -9.53 29.39 34.34
CA ILE A 306 -9.24 29.89 32.98
C ILE A 306 -8.50 31.22 33.05
N HIS A 307 -9.03 32.18 33.81
CA HIS A 307 -8.38 33.48 34.01
C HIS A 307 -7.03 33.38 34.70
N LEU A 308 -6.89 32.49 35.69
CA LEU A 308 -5.63 32.25 36.38
C LEU A 308 -4.56 31.75 35.40
N TRP A 309 -4.91 30.85 34.47
CA TRP A 309 -3.97 30.27 33.51
C TRP A 309 -3.65 31.21 32.35
N ASP A 310 -4.61 32.01 31.88
CA ASP A 310 -4.40 33.04 30.85
C ASP A 310 -3.29 34.02 31.23
N ASN A 311 -3.22 34.40 32.51
CA ASN A 311 -2.22 35.33 33.03
C ASN A 311 -0.81 34.74 33.20
N VAL A 312 -0.62 33.42 32.99
CA VAL A 312 0.64 32.68 33.22
C VAL A 312 1.19 32.07 31.91
N LYS A 313 0.58 32.40 30.76
CA LYS A 313 0.82 31.73 29.46
C LYS A 313 2.26 31.73 28.94
N ASP A 314 3.13 32.63 29.39
CA ASP A 314 4.54 32.68 28.94
C ASP A 314 5.37 31.42 29.31
N ASN A 315 4.94 30.60 30.27
CA ASN A 315 5.63 29.36 30.70
C ASN A 315 4.76 28.08 30.58
N GLY A 316 3.65 28.14 29.83
CA GLY A 316 2.68 27.04 29.69
C GLY A 316 1.65 26.98 30.81
N SER A 317 0.46 26.41 30.53
CA SER A 317 -0.62 26.33 31.53
C SER A 317 -0.24 25.39 32.69
N PRO A 318 -0.37 25.84 33.96
CA PRO A 318 -0.03 25.03 35.13
C PRO A 318 -1.04 23.88 35.38
N GLY A 319 -2.12 23.78 34.58
CA GLY A 319 -3.12 22.71 34.68
C GLY A 319 -3.99 22.58 33.43
N TYR A 320 -4.90 21.61 33.44
CA TYR A 320 -6.00 21.51 32.47
C TYR A 320 -7.23 20.84 33.08
N PHE A 321 -8.40 21.08 32.51
CA PHE A 321 -9.64 20.43 32.94
C PHE A 321 -9.64 18.95 32.53
N PHE A 322 -9.77 18.04 33.48
CA PHE A 322 -9.75 16.60 33.24
C PHE A 322 -11.14 16.05 32.93
N SER A 323 -12.14 16.48 33.68
CA SER A 323 -13.57 16.14 33.52
C SER A 323 -14.43 17.20 34.23
N PRO A 324 -15.74 17.34 33.90
CA PRO A 324 -16.46 16.62 32.85
C PRO A 324 -16.14 17.10 31.43
N CYS A 325 -15.83 18.39 31.25
CA CYS A 325 -15.53 18.99 29.94
C CYS A 325 -14.07 19.43 29.88
N PRO A 326 -13.20 18.76 29.11
CA PRO A 326 -11.76 18.99 29.14
C PRO A 326 -11.28 20.23 28.35
N HIS A 327 -12.16 20.85 27.57
CA HIS A 327 -11.86 22.09 26.83
C HIS A 327 -11.87 23.32 27.75
N GLU A 328 -11.45 24.48 27.24
CA GLU A 328 -11.47 25.77 27.97
C GLU A 328 -12.63 26.69 27.54
N PHE A 329 -13.41 26.30 26.55
CA PHE A 329 -14.58 27.08 26.12
C PHE A 329 -15.65 27.20 27.21
N SER A 330 -16.39 28.31 27.20
CA SER A 330 -17.55 28.52 28.07
C SER A 330 -18.61 27.44 27.87
N CYS A 331 -19.34 27.11 28.93
CA CYS A 331 -20.38 26.09 28.85
C CYS A 331 -21.48 26.48 27.85
N PRO A 332 -21.72 25.68 26.78
CA PRO A 332 -22.75 26.01 25.80
C PRO A 332 -24.17 25.93 26.39
N ARG A 333 -24.41 25.05 27.37
CA ARG A 333 -25.71 24.95 28.07
C ARG A 333 -26.03 26.20 28.87
N LEU A 334 -25.01 26.79 29.52
CA LEU A 334 -25.18 28.04 30.25
C LEU A 334 -25.45 29.20 29.28
N LYS A 335 -24.69 29.29 28.18
CA LYS A 335 -24.83 30.36 27.17
C LYS A 335 -26.17 30.34 26.42
N VAL A 336 -26.67 29.17 26.05
CA VAL A 336 -27.85 29.04 25.17
C VAL A 336 -29.17 29.23 25.92
N ASP A 337 -29.33 28.62 27.10
CA ASP A 337 -30.60 28.64 27.80
C ASP A 337 -30.53 28.67 29.33
N ASN A 338 -29.34 28.92 29.90
CA ASN A 338 -29.09 28.96 31.35
C ASN A 338 -29.39 27.62 32.06
N THR A 339 -29.35 26.50 31.33
CA THR A 339 -29.59 25.17 31.92
C THR A 339 -28.34 24.64 32.63
N PRO A 340 -28.44 24.21 33.89
CA PRO A 340 -27.30 23.68 34.62
C PRO A 340 -26.81 22.33 34.06
N CYS A 341 -25.49 22.16 34.00
CA CYS A 341 -24.86 20.91 33.58
C CYS A 341 -24.69 19.95 34.78
N ASN A 342 -25.78 19.26 35.11
CA ASN A 342 -25.82 18.30 36.22
C ASN A 342 -25.60 16.85 35.75
N PHE A 343 -25.04 16.04 36.65
CA PHE A 343 -24.80 14.62 36.50
C PHE A 343 -25.57 13.84 37.56
N ASP A 344 -25.91 12.58 37.29
CA ASP A 344 -26.62 11.73 38.25
C ASP A 344 -25.69 10.66 38.85
N ALA A 345 -25.76 10.46 40.16
CA ALA A 345 -25.19 9.32 40.88
C ALA A 345 -26.33 8.43 41.37
N HIS A 346 -26.30 7.14 41.02
CA HIS A 346 -27.29 6.17 41.48
C HIS A 346 -26.74 5.46 42.72
N TYR A 347 -27.54 5.35 43.77
CA TYR A 347 -27.10 4.79 45.04
C TYR A 347 -28.21 4.04 45.77
N PHE A 348 -27.85 3.20 46.73
CA PHE A 348 -28.79 2.62 47.69
C PHE A 348 -28.89 3.49 48.94
N LYS A 349 -30.12 3.78 49.36
CA LYS A 349 -30.34 4.46 50.65
C LYS A 349 -29.85 3.57 51.81
N ILE A 350 -29.37 4.20 52.89
CA ILE A 350 -28.99 3.51 54.13
C ILE A 350 -30.18 2.65 54.59
N SER A 351 -29.95 1.34 54.72
CA SER A 351 -30.94 0.41 55.26
C SER A 351 -30.92 0.50 56.79
N LEU A 352 -31.87 1.24 57.33
CA LEU A 352 -32.18 1.27 58.76
C LEU A 352 -33.21 0.16 59.07
N GLY A 353 -32.90 -1.09 58.69
CA GLY A 353 -33.77 -2.26 58.90
C GLY A 353 -34.89 -2.50 57.86
N ARG A 354 -34.72 -2.06 56.59
CA ARG A 354 -35.67 -2.30 55.48
C ARG A 354 -34.95 -2.69 54.17
N THR A 355 -35.70 -3.09 53.14
CA THR A 355 -35.18 -3.39 51.79
C THR A 355 -34.38 -2.22 51.21
N LEU A 356 -33.28 -2.54 50.51
CA LEU A 356 -32.43 -1.56 49.83
C LEU A 356 -33.20 -0.90 48.68
N GLU A 357 -33.49 0.40 48.82
CA GLU A 357 -34.19 1.17 47.77
C GLU A 357 -33.19 1.93 46.90
N PRO A 358 -33.22 1.77 45.56
CA PRO A 358 -32.40 2.54 44.65
C PRO A 358 -32.91 4.00 44.58
N LYS A 359 -31.98 4.94 44.66
CA LYS A 359 -32.19 6.38 44.53
C LYS A 359 -31.16 6.97 43.56
N HIS A 360 -31.38 8.22 43.18
CA HIS A 360 -30.39 8.99 42.43
C HIS A 360 -30.27 10.39 43.03
N GLU A 361 -29.07 10.96 42.94
CA GLU A 361 -28.77 12.33 43.36
C GLU A 361 -28.09 13.08 42.22
N ARG A 362 -28.44 14.36 42.07
CA ARG A 362 -27.82 15.24 41.07
C ARG A 362 -26.64 15.99 41.67
N TYR A 363 -25.59 16.15 40.90
CA TYR A 363 -24.41 16.91 41.30
C TYR A 363 -23.78 17.67 40.12
N SER A 364 -23.02 18.70 40.45
CA SER A 364 -22.12 19.39 39.53
C SER A 364 -20.70 19.23 40.05
N TYR A 365 -19.72 19.06 39.16
CA TYR A 365 -18.33 18.85 39.56
C TYR A 365 -17.34 19.38 38.53
N LEU A 366 -16.11 19.56 38.99
CA LEU A 366 -14.96 19.94 38.19
C LEU A 366 -13.74 19.17 38.68
N VAL A 367 -13.06 18.46 37.77
CA VAL A 367 -11.77 17.83 38.03
C VAL A 367 -10.71 18.54 37.21
N ILE A 368 -9.66 19.00 37.89
CA ILE A 368 -8.53 19.70 37.30
C ILE A 368 -7.29 18.85 37.54
N ARG A 369 -6.50 18.65 36.48
CA ARG A 369 -5.18 18.02 36.60
C ARG A 369 -4.10 19.08 36.54
N LYS A 370 -3.24 19.13 37.56
CA LYS A 370 -2.06 19.98 37.58
C LYS A 370 -0.96 19.39 36.70
N VAL A 371 -0.31 20.24 35.93
CA VAL A 371 0.80 19.87 35.06
C VAL A 371 2.05 20.47 35.67
N ARG A 372 3.10 19.65 35.85
CA ARG A 372 4.39 20.19 36.29
C ARG A 372 4.85 21.22 35.26
N PRO A 373 5.40 22.37 35.70
CA PRO A 373 5.91 23.38 34.77
C PRO A 373 6.87 22.69 33.82
N VAL A 374 6.58 22.79 32.53
CA VAL A 374 7.46 22.22 31.52
C VAL A 374 8.72 23.05 31.55
N VAL A 375 9.88 22.42 31.67
CA VAL A 375 11.17 23.11 31.57
C VAL A 375 11.22 23.79 30.21
N VAL A 376 11.00 25.10 30.17
CA VAL A 376 11.08 25.90 28.95
C VAL A 376 12.53 25.91 28.51
N ARG A 377 12.81 25.18 27.43
CA ARG A 377 14.09 25.25 26.72
C ARG A 377 13.88 26.08 25.48
N SER A 378 14.76 27.04 25.23
CA SER A 378 14.75 27.84 24.01
C SER A 378 14.59 26.92 22.79
N ARG A 379 13.70 27.30 21.87
CA ARG A 379 13.36 26.57 20.64
C ARG A 379 12.51 25.30 20.79
N HIS A 380 11.69 25.13 21.82
CA HIS A 380 10.72 24.01 21.92
C HIS A 380 9.28 24.55 22.01
N SER A 381 8.36 24.01 21.21
CA SER A 381 6.92 24.31 21.22
C SER A 381 6.14 23.04 21.53
N ILE A 382 5.24 23.05 22.52
CA ILE A 382 4.52 21.85 22.93
C ILE A 382 3.04 22.03 22.60
N CYS A 383 2.48 21.14 21.79
CA CYS A 383 1.05 21.16 21.44
C CYS A 383 0.34 19.96 22.06
N ARG A 384 -0.81 20.19 22.70
CA ARG A 384 -1.74 19.13 23.09
C ARG A 384 -2.77 18.92 21.99
N LEU A 385 -2.86 17.72 21.45
CA LEU A 385 -3.76 17.35 20.37
C LEU A 385 -4.80 16.34 20.88
N CYS A 386 -6.05 16.48 20.42
CA CYS A 386 -7.09 15.48 20.65
C CYS A 386 -6.99 14.42 19.54
N ASN A 387 -6.79 13.16 19.90
CA ASN A 387 -6.72 12.07 18.93
C ASN A 387 -8.11 11.49 18.61
N THR A 388 -8.19 10.63 17.60
CA THR A 388 -9.41 9.94 17.17
C THR A 388 -10.04 9.06 18.26
N ASP A 389 -9.26 8.67 19.28
CA ASP A 389 -9.75 7.91 20.44
C ASP A 389 -10.28 8.81 21.57
N GLY A 390 -10.38 10.13 21.36
CA GLY A 390 -10.83 11.10 22.35
C GLY A 390 -9.84 11.36 23.50
N LYS A 391 -8.56 11.03 23.32
CA LYS A 391 -7.49 11.27 24.29
C LYS A 391 -6.69 12.51 23.90
N LEU A 392 -6.38 13.34 24.90
CA LEU A 392 -5.43 14.44 24.75
C LEU A 392 -4.01 13.89 24.83
N GLN A 393 -3.23 14.05 23.76
CA GLN A 393 -1.82 13.68 23.69
C GLN A 393 -0.95 14.93 23.55
N GLU A 394 0.11 15.01 24.34
CA GLU A 394 1.07 16.11 24.28
C GLU A 394 2.21 15.78 23.32
N ILE A 395 2.39 16.61 22.29
CA ILE A 395 3.45 16.49 21.29
C ILE A 395 4.41 17.67 21.45
N ILE A 396 5.68 17.35 21.70
CA ILE A 396 6.76 18.33 21.81
C ILE A 396 7.40 18.52 20.42
N PHE A 397 7.17 19.69 19.84
CA PHE A 397 7.92 20.26 18.72
C PHE A 397 9.14 20.99 19.28
N SER A 398 10.25 20.93 18.56
CA SER A 398 11.52 21.41 19.07
C SER A 398 12.42 21.66 17.90
N ALA A 399 13.08 22.82 17.83
CA ALA A 399 14.14 23.04 16.85
C ALA A 399 15.30 22.07 17.11
N GLY A 400 15.46 21.51 18.31
CA GLY A 400 16.43 20.45 18.64
C GLY A 400 15.98 19.04 18.26
N LYS A 401 14.67 18.76 18.23
CA LYS A 401 14.06 17.51 17.76
C LYS A 401 13.88 17.55 16.25
N HIS A 402 13.67 18.74 15.69
CA HIS A 402 13.86 19.05 14.29
C HIS A 402 15.34 19.17 13.93
N GLU A 403 16.27 19.55 14.80
CA GLU A 403 17.72 19.53 14.51
C GLU A 403 18.27 18.13 14.72
N ARG A 404 17.72 17.30 15.61
CA ARG A 404 18.05 15.86 15.71
C ARG A 404 17.40 15.08 14.60
N MET A 405 16.14 15.35 14.25
CA MET A 405 15.52 14.82 13.04
C MET A 405 16.19 15.40 11.81
N LEU A 406 16.61 16.66 11.77
CA LEU A 406 17.34 17.26 10.65
C LEU A 406 18.77 16.78 10.64
N THR A 407 19.45 16.52 11.76
CA THR A 407 20.77 15.89 11.76
C THR A 407 20.65 14.41 11.45
N ILE A 408 19.59 13.72 11.86
CA ILE A 408 19.34 12.32 11.45
C ILE A 408 18.96 12.30 9.98
N ILE A 409 18.10 13.20 9.50
CA ILE A 409 17.73 13.34 8.09
C ILE A 409 18.94 13.80 7.29
N VAL A 410 19.78 14.71 7.79
CA VAL A 410 21.01 15.16 7.15
C VAL A 410 22.05 14.07 7.21
N LEU A 411 22.18 13.28 8.28
CA LEU A 411 23.06 12.11 8.35
C LEU A 411 22.54 10.99 7.46
N VAL A 412 21.24 10.79 7.35
CA VAL A 412 20.59 9.84 6.43
C VAL A 412 20.72 10.33 5.00
N VAL A 413 20.62 11.63 4.74
CA VAL A 413 20.82 12.25 3.43
C VAL A 413 22.30 12.24 3.08
N ILE A 414 23.21 12.49 4.01
CA ILE A 414 24.67 12.36 3.82
C ILE A 414 25.02 10.91 3.60
N LEU A 415 24.47 9.98 4.39
CA LEU A 415 24.65 8.54 4.21
C LEU A 415 24.06 8.09 2.87
N MET A 416 22.87 8.57 2.51
CA MET A 416 22.24 8.31 1.22
C MET A 416 23.09 8.88 0.10
N MET A 417 23.54 10.13 0.17
CA MET A 417 24.44 10.78 -0.79
C MET A 417 25.78 10.05 -0.88
N LEU A 418 26.31 9.57 0.25
CA LEU A 418 27.53 8.76 0.31
C LEU A 418 27.30 7.39 -0.34
N LEU A 419 26.20 6.70 -0.07
CA LEU A 419 25.83 5.43 -0.69
C LEU A 419 25.57 5.60 -2.19
N LEU A 420 24.92 6.70 -2.59
CA LEU A 420 24.70 7.09 -3.98
C LEU A 420 26.03 7.40 -4.69
N TYR A 421 26.94 8.10 -4.00
CA TYR A 421 28.28 8.41 -4.50
C TYR A 421 29.15 7.16 -4.64
N LEU A 422 29.20 6.32 -3.60
CA LEU A 422 29.90 5.04 -3.61
C LEU A 422 29.32 4.11 -4.67
N GLY A 423 28.00 4.07 -4.82
CA GLY A 423 27.31 3.32 -5.86
C GLY A 423 27.54 3.86 -7.28
N SER A 424 28.00 5.12 -7.42
CA SER A 424 28.35 5.76 -8.68
C SER A 424 29.84 5.61 -9.04
N ARG A 425 30.66 5.05 -8.14
CA ARG A 425 32.08 4.80 -8.39
C ARG A 425 32.29 3.43 -9.01
N LYS A 426 33.07 3.39 -10.09
CA LYS A 426 33.52 2.14 -10.70
C LYS A 426 34.52 1.43 -9.77
N PRO A 427 34.43 0.10 -9.62
CA PRO A 427 35.46 -0.68 -8.92
C PRO A 427 36.84 -0.42 -9.53
N LYS A 428 37.89 -0.46 -8.70
CA LYS A 428 39.27 -0.27 -9.19
C LYS A 428 39.61 -1.36 -10.23
N GLY A 429 40.07 -0.93 -11.40
CA GLY A 429 40.41 -1.83 -12.52
C GLY A 429 39.21 -2.26 -13.37
N TYR A 430 37.99 -1.81 -13.07
CA TYR A 430 36.80 -2.09 -13.88
C TYR A 430 36.90 -1.43 -15.27
N PRO A 431 36.33 -2.03 -16.33
CA PRO A 431 36.42 -1.48 -17.68
C PRO A 431 35.93 -0.03 -17.84
N PRO A 432 36.51 0.75 -18.77
CA PRO A 432 36.10 2.11 -19.08
C PRO A 432 34.68 2.17 -19.67
N GLY A 433 34.00 3.30 -19.57
CA GLY A 433 32.62 3.43 -20.07
C GLY A 433 31.93 4.70 -19.57
N PRO A 434 30.64 4.88 -19.93
CA PRO A 434 29.74 5.89 -19.37
C PRO A 434 29.89 6.11 -17.86
N LYS A 435 29.63 7.35 -17.42
CA LYS A 435 29.55 7.67 -15.99
C LYS A 435 28.36 6.93 -15.36
N TRP A 436 28.52 6.48 -14.12
CA TRP A 436 27.41 5.85 -13.39
C TRP A 436 26.68 6.94 -12.64
N LEU A 437 25.45 7.23 -13.03
CA LEU A 437 24.57 8.11 -12.27
C LEU A 437 24.04 7.36 -11.03
N PRO A 438 23.73 8.09 -9.95
CA PRO A 438 23.10 7.50 -8.79
C PRO A 438 21.82 6.74 -9.17
N ILE A 439 21.65 5.53 -8.61
CA ILE A 439 20.51 4.61 -8.85
C ILE A 439 20.44 4.08 -10.30
N LEU A 440 20.42 4.95 -11.31
CA LEU A 440 20.22 4.59 -12.71
C LEU A 440 21.46 3.97 -13.37
N GLY A 441 22.66 4.29 -12.87
CA GLY A 441 23.91 3.94 -13.53
C GLY A 441 24.04 4.65 -14.88
N SER A 442 24.35 3.89 -15.93
CA SER A 442 24.50 4.31 -17.32
C SER A 442 23.20 4.25 -18.12
N ALA A 443 22.07 3.87 -17.52
CA ALA A 443 20.81 3.63 -18.22
C ALA A 443 20.36 4.79 -19.12
N LEU A 444 20.49 6.05 -18.66
CA LEU A 444 20.10 7.23 -19.44
C LEU A 444 21.01 7.45 -20.66
N GLU A 445 22.33 7.25 -20.53
CA GLU A 445 23.26 7.38 -21.65
C GLU A 445 23.01 6.28 -22.69
N VAL A 446 22.82 5.04 -22.23
CA VAL A 446 22.47 3.89 -23.09
C VAL A 446 21.13 4.14 -23.80
N ALA A 447 20.09 4.55 -23.08
CA ALA A 447 18.77 4.83 -23.67
C ALA A 447 18.81 6.00 -24.68
N LYS A 448 19.59 7.05 -24.39
CA LYS A 448 19.78 8.19 -25.29
C LYS A 448 20.46 7.76 -26.60
N ILE A 449 21.54 6.98 -26.50
CA ILE A 449 22.26 6.48 -27.68
C ILE A 449 21.37 5.50 -28.44
N ARG A 450 20.69 4.59 -27.76
CA ARG A 450 19.78 3.62 -28.37
C ARG A 450 18.62 4.27 -29.10
N LYS A 451 18.06 5.37 -28.57
CA LYS A 451 17.04 6.15 -29.29
C LYS A 451 17.57 6.75 -30.59
N LYS A 452 18.87 7.05 -30.68
CA LYS A 452 19.53 7.57 -31.88
C LYS A 452 19.89 6.45 -32.87
N THR A 453 20.43 5.33 -32.39
CA THR A 453 20.88 4.21 -33.24
C THR A 453 19.75 3.28 -33.64
N GLY A 454 18.68 3.21 -32.85
CA GLY A 454 17.56 2.28 -33.03
C GLY A 454 17.81 0.87 -32.48
N PHE A 455 19.07 0.48 -32.23
CA PHE A 455 19.44 -0.91 -31.94
C PHE A 455 20.45 -1.04 -30.80
N LEU A 456 20.34 -2.12 -30.02
CA LEU A 456 21.29 -2.40 -28.93
C LEU A 456 22.72 -2.67 -29.44
N HIS A 457 22.90 -3.54 -30.43
CA HIS A 457 24.24 -3.86 -30.97
C HIS A 457 24.95 -2.60 -31.50
N ALA A 458 24.23 -1.73 -32.21
CA ALA A 458 24.75 -0.46 -32.71
C ALA A 458 25.06 0.53 -31.58
N THR A 459 24.25 0.55 -30.52
CA THR A 459 24.54 1.32 -29.29
C THR A 459 25.86 0.88 -28.66
N CYS A 460 26.06 -0.43 -28.55
CA CYS A 460 27.29 -1.03 -28.04
C CYS A 460 28.50 -0.73 -28.92
N THR A 461 28.34 -0.75 -30.24
CA THR A 461 29.37 -0.35 -31.21
C THR A 461 29.81 1.10 -30.99
N LEU A 462 28.89 2.06 -30.92
CA LEU A 462 29.24 3.46 -30.64
C LEU A 462 29.90 3.67 -29.27
N LEU A 463 29.48 2.91 -28.25
CA LEU A 463 30.14 2.94 -26.94
C LEU A 463 31.57 2.40 -27.03
N SER A 464 31.81 1.36 -27.84
CA SER A 464 33.13 0.79 -28.03
C SER A 464 34.10 1.71 -28.76
N GLU A 465 33.60 2.48 -29.73
CA GLU A 465 34.39 3.51 -30.42
C GLU A 465 34.87 4.60 -29.45
N LYS A 466 34.05 4.93 -28.45
CA LYS A 466 34.36 5.98 -27.46
C LYS A 466 35.23 5.50 -26.30
N TYR A 467 35.00 4.28 -25.80
CA TYR A 467 35.60 3.81 -24.55
C TYR A 467 36.59 2.65 -24.74
N GLY A 468 36.72 2.11 -25.97
CA GLY A 468 37.57 0.98 -26.30
C GLY A 468 36.82 -0.35 -26.42
N PRO A 469 37.52 -1.45 -26.71
CA PRO A 469 36.92 -2.75 -27.06
C PRO A 469 36.18 -3.43 -25.89
N ILE A 470 36.45 -3.04 -24.65
CA ILE A 470 35.81 -3.61 -23.45
C ILE A 470 35.17 -2.46 -22.68
N VAL A 471 33.83 -2.42 -22.68
CA VAL A 471 33.05 -1.31 -22.12
C VAL A 471 32.34 -1.73 -20.83
N GLY A 472 32.55 -0.97 -19.75
CA GLY A 472 31.94 -1.18 -18.45
C GLY A 472 30.77 -0.22 -18.19
N LEU A 473 29.59 -0.80 -17.99
CA LEU A 473 28.31 -0.16 -17.71
C LEU A 473 27.76 -0.59 -16.35
N LYS A 474 26.76 0.15 -15.89
CA LYS A 474 25.91 -0.25 -14.78
C LYS A 474 24.47 0.13 -15.10
N ILE A 475 23.49 -0.75 -14.90
CA ILE A 475 22.08 -0.40 -15.04
C ILE A 475 21.37 -0.83 -13.75
N GLY A 476 20.78 0.14 -13.06
CA GLY A 476 20.27 -0.12 -11.71
C GLY A 476 21.39 -0.55 -10.76
N LYS A 477 21.28 -1.76 -10.22
CA LYS A 477 22.31 -2.39 -9.39
C LYS A 477 23.29 -3.25 -10.18
N ASP A 478 22.94 -3.64 -11.41
CA ASP A 478 23.68 -4.64 -12.17
C ASP A 478 24.86 -4.02 -12.90
N ARG A 479 26.04 -4.63 -12.74
CA ARG A 479 27.26 -4.29 -13.48
C ARG A 479 27.25 -5.08 -14.78
N ILE A 480 27.54 -4.42 -15.90
CA ILE A 480 27.50 -5.03 -17.23
C ILE A 480 28.79 -4.69 -17.97
N VAL A 481 29.48 -5.69 -18.50
CA VAL A 481 30.67 -5.53 -19.34
C VAL A 481 30.33 -5.98 -20.75
N ILE A 482 30.59 -5.13 -21.73
CA ILE A 482 30.33 -5.40 -23.14
C ILE A 482 31.64 -5.60 -23.88
N LEU A 483 31.78 -6.75 -24.52
CA LEU A 483 32.95 -7.17 -25.28
C LEU A 483 32.71 -6.89 -26.77
N ASN A 484 33.61 -6.14 -27.41
CA ASN A 484 33.44 -5.58 -28.75
C ASN A 484 34.62 -5.91 -29.69
N ASN A 485 35.36 -6.99 -29.44
CA ASN A 485 36.34 -7.56 -30.36
C ASN A 485 36.49 -9.08 -30.15
N TYR A 486 37.12 -9.76 -31.10
CA TYR A 486 37.26 -11.21 -31.10
C TYR A 486 38.08 -11.72 -29.89
N GLU A 487 39.17 -11.05 -29.54
CA GLU A 487 40.10 -11.48 -28.49
C GLU A 487 39.44 -11.45 -27.11
N SER A 488 38.71 -10.38 -26.78
CA SER A 488 38.04 -10.28 -25.49
C SER A 488 36.88 -11.27 -25.38
N MET A 489 36.12 -11.48 -26.47
CA MET A 489 35.07 -12.50 -26.51
C MET A 489 35.63 -13.90 -26.31
N LYS A 490 36.70 -14.25 -27.04
CA LYS A 490 37.38 -15.54 -26.88
C LYS A 490 37.94 -15.72 -25.48
N SER A 491 38.53 -14.67 -24.90
CA SER A 491 39.01 -14.67 -23.52
C SER A 491 37.89 -14.93 -22.51
N MET A 492 36.69 -14.36 -22.70
CA MET A 492 35.53 -14.62 -21.84
C MET A 492 35.00 -16.05 -22.03
N LEU A 493 34.77 -16.49 -23.27
CA LEU A 493 34.14 -17.77 -23.57
C LEU A 493 34.99 -18.98 -23.17
N MET A 494 36.30 -18.81 -23.10
CA MET A 494 37.23 -19.83 -22.62
C MET A 494 37.54 -19.73 -21.11
N ASN A 495 37.05 -18.68 -20.43
CA ASN A 495 37.30 -18.48 -19.00
C ASN A 495 36.24 -19.22 -18.17
N GLU A 496 36.66 -20.21 -17.38
CA GLU A 496 35.76 -21.00 -16.53
C GLU A 496 35.10 -20.21 -15.40
N ASP A 497 35.61 -19.01 -15.10
CA ASP A 497 35.03 -18.11 -14.12
C ASP A 497 33.84 -17.30 -14.68
N CYS A 498 33.59 -17.39 -16.00
CA CYS A 498 32.51 -16.70 -16.70
C CYS A 498 31.51 -17.73 -17.24
N ASP A 499 30.28 -17.73 -16.72
CA ASP A 499 29.30 -18.77 -17.01
C ASP A 499 27.89 -18.16 -17.20
N VAL A 500 27.00 -18.78 -17.97
CA VAL A 500 25.61 -18.34 -18.20
C VAL A 500 24.73 -18.54 -16.94
N THR A 501 25.27 -19.19 -15.90
CA THR A 501 24.66 -19.61 -14.62
C THR A 501 23.78 -20.86 -14.73
N ASP A 502 23.78 -21.63 -13.62
CA ASP A 502 23.06 -22.87 -13.28
C ASP A 502 23.94 -24.10 -12.95
N GLY A 503 25.26 -23.93 -12.77
CA GLY A 503 26.11 -24.85 -11.99
C GLY A 503 25.95 -26.33 -12.35
N SER A 504 25.76 -27.20 -11.35
CA SER A 504 25.50 -28.64 -11.55
C SER A 504 24.19 -28.92 -12.28
N LEU A 505 23.14 -28.13 -12.01
CA LEU A 505 21.81 -28.26 -12.63
C LEU A 505 21.91 -28.18 -14.16
N TRP A 506 22.54 -27.14 -14.69
CA TRP A 506 22.70 -26.98 -16.14
C TRP A 506 23.58 -28.07 -16.75
N ILE A 507 24.66 -28.47 -16.08
CA ILE A 507 25.55 -29.53 -16.59
C ILE A 507 24.78 -30.84 -16.71
N GLU A 508 23.98 -31.20 -15.70
CA GLU A 508 23.21 -32.43 -15.68
C GLU A 508 22.07 -32.39 -16.70
N GLN A 509 21.27 -31.32 -16.72
CA GLN A 509 20.18 -31.17 -17.68
C GLN A 509 20.69 -31.12 -19.11
N ARG A 510 21.74 -30.36 -19.42
CA ARG A 510 22.32 -30.33 -20.78
C ARG A 510 22.80 -31.70 -21.24
N LYS A 511 23.48 -32.46 -20.37
CA LYS A 511 23.91 -33.83 -20.67
C LYS A 511 22.72 -34.74 -20.91
N PHE A 512 21.67 -34.63 -20.08
CA PHE A 512 20.42 -35.36 -20.24
C PHE A 512 19.77 -35.05 -21.60
N LEU A 513 19.60 -33.77 -21.93
CA LEU A 513 18.96 -33.32 -23.17
C LEU A 513 19.72 -33.79 -24.40
N LEU A 514 21.03 -33.55 -24.47
CA LEU A 514 21.85 -34.00 -25.61
C LEU A 514 21.83 -35.52 -25.79
N ARG A 515 21.81 -36.28 -24.69
CA ARG A 515 21.73 -37.74 -24.75
C ARG A 515 20.39 -38.20 -25.31
N HIS A 516 19.27 -37.70 -24.79
CA HIS A 516 17.94 -38.17 -25.16
C HIS A 516 17.48 -37.62 -26.50
N LEU A 517 17.74 -36.34 -26.80
CA LEU A 517 17.47 -35.79 -28.13
C LEU A 517 18.19 -36.58 -29.23
N ARG A 518 19.43 -37.04 -28.99
CA ARG A 518 20.15 -37.93 -29.93
C ARG A 518 19.46 -39.28 -30.12
N ASN A 519 18.75 -39.80 -29.12
CA ASN A 519 17.96 -41.03 -29.28
C ASN A 519 16.76 -40.80 -30.19
N PHE A 520 16.16 -39.61 -30.13
CA PHE A 520 15.04 -39.21 -30.99
C PHE A 520 15.48 -38.56 -32.31
N GLY A 521 16.73 -38.75 -32.73
CA GLY A 521 17.21 -38.36 -34.05
C GLY A 521 18.08 -37.11 -34.12
N PHE A 522 18.19 -36.31 -33.06
CA PHE A 522 18.97 -35.07 -33.05
C PHE A 522 20.44 -35.31 -33.44
N GLY A 523 20.92 -34.59 -34.46
CA GLY A 523 22.28 -34.76 -34.99
C GLY A 523 22.56 -36.10 -35.68
N LYS A 524 21.52 -36.88 -35.99
CA LYS A 524 21.59 -38.13 -36.76
C LYS A 524 20.83 -38.00 -38.08
N ASN A 525 20.82 -39.08 -38.87
CA ASN A 525 20.09 -39.16 -40.14
C ASN A 525 18.58 -38.93 -39.95
N ASP A 526 17.98 -39.41 -38.85
CA ASP A 526 16.54 -39.23 -38.61
C ASP A 526 16.16 -37.74 -38.54
N MET A 527 16.98 -36.88 -37.93
CA MET A 527 16.76 -35.43 -37.97
C MET A 527 16.84 -34.87 -39.38
N ALA A 528 17.75 -35.37 -40.23
CA ALA A 528 17.79 -34.95 -41.63
C ALA A 528 16.48 -35.30 -42.34
N THR A 529 16.00 -36.53 -42.18
CA THR A 529 14.71 -37.00 -42.73
C THR A 529 13.55 -36.13 -42.25
N MET A 530 13.51 -35.78 -40.96
CA MET A 530 12.46 -34.90 -40.42
C MET A 530 12.47 -33.52 -41.08
N ILE A 531 13.64 -32.93 -41.32
CA ILE A 531 13.77 -31.62 -41.97
C ILE A 531 13.40 -31.73 -43.45
N GLU A 532 13.84 -32.78 -44.14
CA GLU A 532 13.51 -33.05 -45.54
C GLU A 532 12.00 -33.20 -45.75
N GLU A 533 11.32 -33.93 -44.86
CA GLU A 533 9.87 -34.05 -44.83
C GLU A 533 9.18 -32.69 -44.62
N GLU A 534 9.60 -31.88 -43.64
CA GLU A 534 8.99 -30.56 -43.42
C GLU A 534 9.25 -29.58 -44.56
N ALA A 535 10.41 -29.65 -45.21
CA ALA A 535 10.69 -28.88 -46.43
C ALA A 535 9.76 -29.29 -47.57
N MET A 536 9.54 -30.59 -47.76
CA MET A 536 8.59 -31.12 -48.74
C MET A 536 7.15 -30.66 -48.44
N TYR A 537 6.70 -30.77 -47.19
CA TYR A 537 5.36 -30.32 -46.79
C TYR A 537 5.17 -28.83 -47.03
N LEU A 538 6.19 -28.00 -46.75
CA LEU A 538 6.13 -26.56 -47.00
C LEU A 538 6.04 -26.26 -48.50
N VAL A 539 6.89 -26.89 -49.32
CA VAL A 539 6.86 -26.73 -50.78
C VAL A 539 5.50 -27.11 -51.34
N ASN A 540 4.96 -28.27 -50.95
CA ASN A 540 3.65 -28.73 -51.41
C ASN A 540 2.53 -27.78 -50.99
N ASN A 541 2.55 -27.27 -49.76
CA ASN A 541 1.58 -26.30 -49.30
C ASN A 541 1.60 -25.01 -50.14
N LEU A 542 2.79 -24.48 -50.44
CA LEU A 542 2.93 -23.30 -51.30
C LEU A 542 2.46 -23.56 -52.74
N ILE A 543 2.70 -24.75 -53.28
CA ILE A 543 2.17 -25.16 -54.60
C ILE A 543 0.63 -25.19 -54.56
N THR A 544 0.03 -25.83 -53.56
CA THR A 544 -1.44 -25.91 -53.44
C THR A 544 -2.08 -24.53 -53.28
N GLN A 545 -1.43 -23.61 -52.56
CA GLN A 545 -1.89 -22.22 -52.44
C GLN A 545 -1.80 -21.46 -53.77
N LEU A 546 -0.72 -21.65 -54.54
CA LEU A 546 -0.60 -21.11 -55.90
C LEU A 546 -1.70 -21.66 -56.84
N GLU A 547 -1.99 -22.95 -56.78
CA GLU A 547 -3.00 -23.62 -57.63
C GLU A 547 -4.44 -23.26 -57.24
N SER A 548 -4.74 -23.13 -55.95
CA SER A 548 -6.06 -22.71 -55.46
C SER A 548 -6.39 -21.25 -55.78
N ASN A 549 -5.40 -20.35 -55.72
CA ASN A 549 -5.55 -18.96 -56.19
C ASN A 549 -5.91 -18.89 -57.69
N ILE A 550 -5.41 -19.83 -58.50
CA ILE A 550 -5.78 -19.95 -59.92
C ILE A 550 -7.24 -20.40 -60.08
N LEU A 551 -7.69 -21.40 -59.30
CA LEU A 551 -9.05 -21.93 -59.37
C LEU A 551 -10.12 -20.92 -58.95
N ILE A 552 -9.88 -20.12 -57.91
CA ILE A 552 -10.80 -19.07 -57.45
C ILE A 552 -10.98 -17.98 -58.53
N ASN A 553 -9.89 -17.59 -59.18
CA ASN A 553 -9.92 -16.58 -60.25
C ASN A 553 -10.61 -17.07 -61.53
N ASN A 554 -10.45 -18.34 -61.89
CA ASN A 554 -11.19 -18.94 -63.01
C ASN A 554 -12.71 -18.98 -62.74
N LYS A 555 -13.11 -19.30 -61.49
CA LYS A 555 -14.52 -19.27 -61.08
C LYS A 555 -15.12 -17.86 -61.11
N TYR A 556 -14.35 -16.83 -60.77
CA TYR A 556 -14.79 -15.42 -60.86
C TYR A 556 -14.92 -14.92 -62.30
N ASN A 557 -14.07 -15.37 -63.21
CA ASN A 557 -14.20 -15.07 -64.64
C ASN A 557 -15.45 -15.74 -65.26
N ASP A 558 -15.80 -16.95 -64.83
CA ASP A 558 -17.05 -17.60 -65.26
C ASP A 558 -18.31 -16.92 -64.68
N ILE A 559 -18.28 -16.46 -63.42
CA ILE A 559 -19.41 -15.74 -62.81
C ILE A 559 -19.68 -14.39 -63.51
N ASN A 560 -18.64 -13.70 -64.00
CA ASN A 560 -18.82 -12.47 -64.77
C ASN A 560 -19.38 -12.69 -66.19
N LYS A 561 -19.30 -13.91 -66.72
CA LYS A 561 -19.98 -14.27 -67.97
C LYS A 561 -21.50 -14.43 -67.79
N TYR A 562 -21.94 -14.68 -66.55
CA TYR A 562 -23.36 -14.81 -66.17
C TYR A 562 -23.98 -13.55 -65.56
N LYS A 563 -23.20 -12.50 -65.25
CA LYS A 563 -23.67 -11.27 -64.60
C LYS A 563 -24.13 -10.14 -65.53
N ASN A 564 -24.11 -10.33 -66.85
CA ASN A 564 -24.60 -9.31 -67.80
C ASN A 564 -26.12 -9.34 -68.04
N ASN A 565 -26.91 -10.10 -67.26
CA ASN A 565 -28.34 -10.29 -67.61
C ASN A 565 -29.38 -10.25 -66.49
N ILE A 566 -29.13 -9.68 -65.31
CA ILE A 566 -30.21 -9.49 -64.32
C ILE A 566 -30.10 -8.13 -63.62
N LYS A 567 -31.16 -7.32 -63.81
CA LYS A 567 -31.41 -6.03 -63.17
C LYS A 567 -31.68 -6.18 -61.68
N ASN A 568 -31.28 -5.15 -60.93
CA ASN A 568 -31.65 -4.83 -59.56
C ASN A 568 -33.04 -5.35 -59.15
N ASP A 569 -33.09 -6.08 -58.05
CA ASP A 569 -34.01 -5.80 -56.94
C ASP A 569 -33.46 -6.48 -55.67
N GLY A 570 -33.18 -5.67 -54.66
CA GLY A 570 -32.52 -6.11 -53.44
C GLY A 570 -33.49 -6.72 -52.45
N ILE A 571 -33.23 -7.98 -52.06
CA ILE A 571 -33.60 -8.62 -50.78
C ILE A 571 -32.47 -9.63 -50.48
N ILE A 572 -31.78 -9.46 -49.34
CA ILE A 572 -30.72 -10.36 -48.87
C ILE A 572 -31.33 -11.33 -47.83
N TYR A 573 -31.03 -12.62 -48.01
CA TYR A 573 -31.53 -13.74 -47.22
C TYR A 573 -31.08 -13.73 -45.75
N GLN A 574 -32.02 -14.14 -44.90
CA GLN A 574 -31.91 -14.40 -43.47
C GLN A 574 -31.40 -15.84 -43.27
N LEU A 575 -30.29 -16.04 -42.55
CA LEU A 575 -29.80 -17.36 -42.16
C LEU A 575 -30.24 -17.70 -40.73
N THR A 576 -30.98 -18.79 -40.62
CA THR A 576 -31.54 -19.41 -39.42
C THR A 576 -30.47 -20.14 -38.59
N SER A 577 -30.50 -19.95 -37.28
CA SER A 577 -29.69 -20.68 -36.30
C SER A 577 -30.34 -22.04 -35.98
N GLN A 578 -29.64 -23.14 -36.24
CA GLN A 578 -30.00 -24.48 -35.76
C GLN A 578 -29.36 -24.76 -34.41
N GLU A 579 -30.17 -25.23 -33.47
CA GLU A 579 -29.82 -25.68 -32.13
C GLU A 579 -28.99 -26.97 -32.15
N TYR A 580 -27.89 -27.01 -31.39
CA TYR A 580 -27.17 -28.23 -31.04
C TYR A 580 -27.50 -28.62 -29.59
N LYS A 581 -28.07 -29.82 -29.44
CA LYS A 581 -28.45 -30.44 -28.16
C LYS A 581 -27.22 -30.76 -27.30
N LYS A 582 -27.32 -30.41 -26.01
CA LYS A 582 -26.35 -30.71 -24.94
C LYS A 582 -26.87 -31.90 -24.14
N ASN A 583 -26.07 -32.95 -23.98
CA ASN A 583 -26.34 -34.04 -23.03
C ASN A 583 -25.11 -34.35 -22.17
N SER A 584 -25.42 -34.64 -20.90
CA SER A 584 -24.69 -35.30 -19.81
C SER A 584 -23.44 -34.65 -19.17
N SER A 585 -23.69 -34.14 -17.96
CA SER A 585 -22.98 -34.39 -16.67
C SER A 585 -21.46 -34.54 -16.65
N ASP A 586 -20.76 -33.57 -16.05
CA ASP A 586 -20.26 -33.69 -14.67
C ASP A 586 -19.63 -32.38 -14.19
N ASN A 587 -19.85 -32.06 -12.91
CA ASN A 587 -19.35 -30.87 -12.21
C ASN A 587 -17.85 -31.02 -11.91
N TRP A 588 -17.07 -29.94 -12.02
CA TRP A 588 -16.32 -29.25 -10.94
C TRP A 588 -15.42 -28.15 -11.55
N HIS A 589 -15.59 -26.91 -11.05
CA HIS A 589 -14.78 -25.68 -11.27
C HIS A 589 -14.81 -24.97 -12.64
N GLN A 590 -15.80 -24.08 -12.83
CA GLN A 590 -15.79 -23.10 -13.93
C GLN A 590 -16.39 -21.74 -13.53
N GLU A 591 -15.82 -21.10 -12.51
CA GLU A 591 -16.00 -19.66 -12.25
C GLU A 591 -14.63 -18.99 -12.17
N SER A 592 -14.06 -18.61 -13.32
CA SER A 592 -12.99 -17.59 -13.39
C SER A 592 -12.55 -17.23 -14.83
N ILE A 593 -12.74 -18.09 -15.82
CA ILE A 593 -12.12 -17.88 -17.15
C ILE A 593 -12.96 -16.97 -18.09
N ASP A 594 -14.29 -17.08 -18.07
CA ASP A 594 -15.16 -16.31 -18.98
C ASP A 594 -15.19 -14.80 -18.69
N ASN A 595 -14.90 -14.40 -17.45
CA ASN A 595 -14.83 -12.99 -17.06
C ASN A 595 -13.49 -12.32 -17.43
N LEU A 596 -12.43 -13.08 -17.69
CA LEU A 596 -11.15 -12.54 -18.16
C LEU A 596 -11.14 -12.32 -19.68
N ILE A 597 -11.81 -13.17 -20.45
CA ILE A 597 -11.83 -13.10 -21.92
C ILE A 597 -12.65 -11.89 -22.42
N ARG A 598 -13.68 -11.46 -21.68
CA ARG A 598 -14.55 -10.34 -22.10
C ARG A 598 -13.98 -8.93 -21.88
N LYS A 599 -12.88 -8.76 -21.12
CA LYS A 599 -12.41 -7.41 -20.72
C LYS A 599 -11.26 -6.83 -21.55
N ASN A 600 -10.67 -7.55 -22.50
CA ASN A 600 -9.47 -7.11 -23.23
C ASN A 600 -9.49 -7.37 -24.76
N LEU A 601 -10.64 -7.19 -25.44
CA LEU A 601 -10.61 -7.09 -26.92
C LEU A 601 -10.11 -5.70 -27.35
N PRO A 602 -9.14 -5.58 -28.28
CA PRO A 602 -8.79 -4.31 -28.90
C PRO A 602 -9.98 -3.73 -29.68
N LYS A 603 -10.04 -2.40 -29.78
CA LYS A 603 -11.03 -1.66 -30.56
C LYS A 603 -11.15 -2.24 -31.98
N THR A 604 -12.40 -2.44 -32.38
CA THR A 604 -12.85 -2.86 -33.71
C THR A 604 -12.16 -2.10 -34.84
N ILE A 605 -11.57 -2.86 -35.78
CA ILE A 605 -11.18 -2.41 -37.12
C ILE A 605 -12.43 -1.87 -37.81
N LYS A 606 -12.35 -0.71 -38.45
CA LYS A 606 -13.48 -0.16 -39.22
C LYS A 606 -13.64 -0.94 -40.51
N ILE A 607 -14.87 -1.20 -40.92
CA ILE A 607 -15.21 -1.88 -42.18
C ILE A 607 -14.64 -1.12 -43.42
N GLU A 608 -14.43 0.18 -43.29
CA GLU A 608 -13.78 1.03 -44.30
C GLU A 608 -12.31 0.63 -44.55
N ASP A 609 -11.62 0.07 -43.54
CA ASP A 609 -10.23 -0.41 -43.66
C ASP A 609 -10.14 -1.80 -44.35
N MET A 610 -11.28 -2.44 -44.65
CA MET A 610 -11.37 -3.73 -45.34
C MET A 610 -11.58 -3.62 -46.86
N TYR A 611 -11.73 -2.42 -47.42
CA TYR A 611 -11.86 -2.22 -48.86
C TYR A 611 -10.54 -1.78 -49.49
N MET A 612 -9.94 -2.66 -50.31
CA MET A 612 -8.82 -2.30 -51.21
C MET A 612 -9.21 -1.13 -52.11
N LYS A 613 -8.28 -0.20 -52.34
CA LYS A 613 -8.51 0.92 -53.26
C LYS A 613 -8.59 0.42 -54.70
N ALA A 614 -9.32 1.14 -55.56
CA ALA A 614 -9.48 0.77 -56.97
C ALA A 614 -8.14 0.70 -57.75
N GLU A 615 -7.12 1.40 -57.26
CA GLU A 615 -5.74 1.39 -57.76
C GLU A 615 -5.05 0.05 -57.48
N ASP A 616 -5.23 -0.52 -56.28
CA ASP A 616 -4.73 -1.84 -55.89
C ASP A 616 -5.39 -2.97 -56.71
N TYR A 617 -6.62 -2.76 -57.16
CA TYR A 617 -7.37 -3.68 -58.03
C TYR A 617 -6.75 -3.83 -59.44
N ALA A 618 -6.11 -2.78 -59.96
CA ALA A 618 -5.44 -2.82 -61.26
C ALA A 618 -4.10 -3.59 -61.19
N GLU A 619 -3.43 -3.54 -60.05
CA GLU A 619 -2.19 -4.27 -59.78
C GLU A 619 -2.43 -5.76 -59.57
N VAL A 620 -3.45 -6.13 -58.80
CA VAL A 620 -3.90 -7.53 -58.64
C VAL A 620 -4.36 -8.13 -59.99
N ARG A 621 -4.94 -7.34 -60.89
CA ARG A 621 -5.29 -7.76 -62.27
C ARG A 621 -4.09 -8.02 -63.19
N LYS A 622 -2.94 -7.36 -62.95
CA LYS A 622 -1.70 -7.63 -63.71
C LYS A 622 -0.96 -8.88 -63.18
N LEU A 623 -1.01 -9.11 -61.87
CA LEU A 623 -0.44 -10.30 -61.21
C LEU A 623 -1.17 -11.60 -61.61
N THR A 624 -2.46 -11.50 -61.94
CA THR A 624 -3.35 -12.65 -62.21
C THR A 624 -3.21 -13.29 -63.60
N GLN A 625 -2.44 -12.70 -64.52
CA GLN A 625 -2.07 -13.35 -65.79
C GLN A 625 -0.77 -14.17 -65.72
N LYS A 626 0.00 -14.04 -64.64
CA LYS A 626 1.21 -14.82 -64.39
C LYS A 626 0.98 -15.75 -63.18
N LYS A 627 1.63 -16.93 -63.16
CA LYS A 627 1.53 -17.90 -62.05
C LYS A 627 2.29 -17.39 -60.80
N GLU A 628 1.79 -16.34 -60.17
CA GLU A 628 2.48 -15.62 -59.09
C GLU A 628 1.60 -15.52 -57.84
N MET A 629 2.21 -15.57 -56.65
CA MET A 629 1.56 -15.41 -55.35
C MET A 629 2.36 -14.48 -54.46
N ILE A 630 1.69 -13.58 -53.75
CA ILE A 630 2.30 -12.73 -52.73
C ILE A 630 2.24 -13.46 -51.39
N VAL A 631 3.38 -13.61 -50.73
CA VAL A 631 3.49 -14.31 -49.44
C VAL A 631 4.17 -13.42 -48.40
N GLN A 632 3.63 -13.41 -47.19
CA GLN A 632 4.20 -12.71 -46.04
C GLN A 632 5.29 -13.57 -45.38
N MET A 633 6.56 -13.14 -45.47
CA MET A 633 7.72 -14.01 -45.19
C MET A 633 7.99 -14.29 -43.71
N ASP A 634 7.51 -13.44 -42.80
CA ASP A 634 7.72 -13.61 -41.36
C ASP A 634 6.87 -14.73 -40.73
N GLU A 635 5.84 -15.24 -41.43
CA GLU A 635 4.99 -16.32 -40.93
C GLU A 635 5.25 -17.68 -41.60
N VAL A 636 5.89 -17.73 -42.78
CA VAL A 636 5.93 -18.94 -43.64
C VAL A 636 6.68 -20.13 -43.04
N PHE A 637 7.81 -19.88 -42.37
CA PHE A 637 8.73 -20.97 -42.01
C PHE A 637 8.53 -21.51 -40.60
N GLY A 638 7.84 -20.75 -39.74
CA GLY A 638 7.88 -21.02 -38.30
C GLY A 638 7.23 -22.34 -37.92
N VAL A 639 6.10 -22.69 -38.53
CA VAL A 639 5.45 -24.00 -38.30
C VAL A 639 6.34 -25.15 -38.75
N SER A 640 6.90 -25.08 -39.98
CA SER A 640 7.78 -26.12 -40.50
C SER A 640 9.03 -26.31 -39.64
N ILE A 641 9.70 -25.22 -39.25
CA ILE A 641 10.90 -25.28 -38.42
C ILE A 641 10.54 -25.79 -37.02
N LEU A 642 9.45 -25.31 -36.43
CA LEU A 642 9.01 -25.75 -35.12
C LEU A 642 8.67 -27.25 -35.10
N ASN A 643 8.02 -27.77 -36.15
CA ASN A 643 7.74 -29.20 -36.30
C ASN A 643 9.02 -30.06 -36.25
N THR A 644 10.14 -29.59 -36.82
CA THR A 644 11.40 -30.37 -36.78
C THR A 644 11.87 -30.64 -35.36
N LEU A 645 11.65 -29.69 -34.44
CA LEU A 645 11.99 -29.83 -33.03
C LEU A 645 10.87 -30.48 -32.22
N TRP A 646 9.61 -30.14 -32.52
CA TRP A 646 8.41 -30.64 -31.83
C TRP A 646 8.28 -32.16 -31.94
N ARG A 647 8.60 -32.74 -33.11
CA ARG A 647 8.60 -34.20 -33.31
C ARG A 647 9.56 -34.93 -32.37
N MET A 648 10.73 -34.35 -32.10
CA MET A 648 11.71 -34.94 -31.17
C MET A 648 11.33 -34.73 -29.71
N MET A 649 10.61 -33.63 -29.41
CA MET A 649 10.30 -33.24 -28.03
C MET A 649 9.01 -33.84 -27.50
N ALA A 650 7.99 -33.95 -28.35
CA ALA A 650 6.61 -34.29 -27.99
C ALA A 650 5.97 -35.31 -28.94
N GLY A 651 6.75 -35.93 -29.84
CA GLY A 651 6.29 -37.02 -30.72
C GLY A 651 5.22 -36.64 -31.75
N LYS A 652 4.83 -35.36 -31.84
CA LYS A 652 3.71 -34.86 -32.65
C LYS A 652 4.20 -34.00 -33.82
N ARG A 653 3.37 -33.92 -34.86
CA ARG A 653 3.54 -33.03 -36.02
C ARG A 653 2.23 -32.29 -36.29
N PHE A 654 2.30 -31.00 -36.56
CA PHE A 654 1.14 -30.19 -36.91
C PHE A 654 1.11 -29.87 -38.42
N ASN A 655 -0.09 -29.58 -38.92
CA ASN A 655 -0.28 -29.06 -40.27
C ASN A 655 0.12 -27.58 -40.35
N GLN A 656 0.40 -27.11 -41.56
CA GLN A 656 0.89 -25.74 -41.81
C GLN A 656 -0.13 -24.65 -41.43
N ASP A 657 -1.42 -24.97 -41.49
CA ASP A 657 -2.55 -24.11 -41.17
C ASP A 657 -3.07 -24.29 -39.74
N ASP A 658 -2.36 -25.06 -38.91
CA ASP A 658 -2.75 -25.32 -37.53
C ASP A 658 -2.75 -24.02 -36.70
N LYS A 659 -3.94 -23.63 -36.26
CA LYS A 659 -4.14 -22.36 -35.54
C LYS A 659 -3.44 -22.32 -34.19
N GLN A 660 -3.30 -23.47 -33.52
CA GLN A 660 -2.67 -23.54 -32.21
C GLN A 660 -1.16 -23.34 -32.35
N LEU A 661 -0.52 -23.99 -33.33
CA LEU A 661 0.91 -23.85 -33.55
C LEU A 661 1.30 -22.46 -34.09
N ILE A 662 0.48 -21.89 -34.99
CA ILE A 662 0.64 -20.50 -35.44
C ILE A 662 0.53 -19.54 -34.25
N HIS A 663 -0.41 -19.78 -33.32
CA HIS A 663 -0.54 -18.98 -32.12
C HIS A 663 0.68 -19.09 -31.21
N LEU A 664 1.21 -20.30 -30.98
CA LEU A 664 2.44 -20.53 -30.24
C LEU A 664 3.62 -19.76 -30.85
N GLN A 665 3.81 -19.82 -32.16
CA GLN A 665 4.85 -19.07 -32.86
C GLN A 665 4.73 -17.56 -32.63
N LYS A 666 3.51 -17.02 -32.65
CA LYS A 666 3.24 -15.60 -32.37
C LYS A 666 3.57 -15.22 -30.92
N ILE A 667 3.28 -16.10 -29.96
CA ILE A 667 3.67 -15.93 -28.55
C ILE A 667 5.20 -15.89 -28.42
N LEU A 668 5.91 -16.86 -29.00
CA LEU A 668 7.38 -16.94 -28.98
C LEU A 668 8.02 -15.67 -29.58
N THR A 669 7.55 -15.27 -30.76
CA THR A 669 8.03 -14.07 -31.46
C THR A 669 7.78 -12.80 -30.65
N THR A 670 6.61 -12.69 -30.01
CA THR A 670 6.31 -11.55 -29.12
C THR A 670 7.26 -11.53 -27.94
N LEU A 671 7.58 -12.69 -27.37
CA LEU A 671 8.43 -12.78 -26.21
C LEU A 671 9.87 -12.31 -26.47
N LEU A 672 10.50 -12.73 -27.58
CA LEU A 672 11.86 -12.29 -27.92
C LEU A 672 11.93 -10.83 -28.41
N LYS A 673 10.82 -10.24 -28.86
CA LYS A 673 10.73 -8.80 -29.19
C LYS A 673 10.69 -7.91 -27.95
N GLU A 674 10.05 -8.38 -26.86
CA GLU A 674 9.90 -7.60 -25.61
C GLU A 674 11.09 -7.73 -24.66
N LEU A 675 11.94 -8.74 -24.86
CA LEU A 675 13.13 -8.99 -24.07
C LEU A 675 14.37 -8.28 -24.61
N ASP A 676 15.30 -7.97 -23.71
CA ASP A 676 16.55 -7.29 -24.04
C ASP A 676 17.77 -8.06 -23.51
N MET A 677 18.82 -8.16 -24.31
CA MET A 677 20.05 -8.90 -23.97
C MET A 677 20.83 -8.29 -22.79
N ILE A 678 20.73 -6.99 -22.53
CA ILE A 678 21.32 -6.42 -21.32
C ILE A 678 20.34 -6.43 -20.13
N GLY A 679 19.09 -6.83 -20.33
CA GLY A 679 18.05 -6.99 -19.32
C GLY A 679 16.89 -5.99 -19.45
N CYS A 680 15.69 -6.40 -19.01
CA CYS A 680 14.51 -5.54 -19.02
C CYS A 680 14.54 -4.52 -17.87
N PRO A 681 13.85 -3.36 -18.00
CA PRO A 681 13.79 -2.35 -16.94
C PRO A 681 13.34 -2.91 -15.59
N PHE A 682 12.33 -3.78 -15.55
CA PHE A 682 11.85 -4.39 -14.30
C PHE A 682 12.86 -5.37 -13.67
N GLY A 683 13.82 -5.92 -14.43
CA GLY A 683 14.88 -6.76 -13.91
C GLY A 683 15.94 -5.94 -13.15
N HIS A 684 16.39 -4.84 -13.76
CA HIS A 684 17.36 -3.93 -13.15
C HIS A 684 16.76 -3.07 -12.02
N PHE A 685 15.47 -2.77 -12.13
CA PHE A 685 14.70 -1.98 -11.15
C PHE A 685 13.47 -2.77 -10.69
N PRO A 686 13.63 -3.75 -9.78
CA PRO A 686 12.54 -4.64 -9.35
C PRO A 686 11.28 -3.93 -8.82
N ILE A 687 11.40 -2.70 -8.31
CA ILE A 687 10.27 -1.89 -7.86
C ILE A 687 9.27 -1.61 -9.00
N LEU A 688 9.73 -1.55 -10.25
CA LEU A 688 8.89 -1.23 -11.41
C LEU A 688 7.76 -2.25 -11.64
N LYS A 689 7.93 -3.49 -11.18
CA LYS A 689 6.87 -4.50 -11.25
C LYS A 689 5.64 -4.17 -10.38
N TYR A 690 5.80 -3.30 -9.38
CA TYR A 690 4.71 -2.87 -8.51
C TYR A 690 4.20 -1.47 -8.88
N ILE A 691 5.10 -0.53 -9.18
CA ILE A 691 4.73 0.89 -9.39
C ILE A 691 4.37 1.21 -10.84
N ALA A 692 4.94 0.48 -11.81
CA ALA A 692 4.74 0.75 -13.23
C ALA A 692 4.78 -0.57 -14.06
N PRO A 693 3.97 -1.58 -13.71
CA PRO A 693 4.06 -2.90 -14.34
C PRO A 693 3.77 -2.89 -15.85
N LYS A 694 2.86 -2.01 -16.31
CA LYS A 694 2.57 -1.84 -17.73
C LYS A 694 3.70 -1.11 -18.47
N ALA A 695 4.14 0.04 -17.95
CA ALA A 695 5.16 0.87 -18.60
C ALA A 695 6.57 0.23 -18.58
N SER A 696 6.85 -0.65 -17.61
CA SER A 696 8.11 -1.39 -17.56
C SER A 696 8.15 -2.63 -18.46
N GLY A 697 7.02 -3.02 -19.05
CA GLY A 697 6.89 -4.26 -19.83
C GLY A 697 6.59 -5.51 -19.00
N TYR A 698 6.58 -5.42 -17.66
CA TYR A 698 6.36 -6.57 -16.77
C TYR A 698 5.01 -7.25 -16.98
N THR A 699 3.91 -6.48 -17.12
CA THR A 699 2.57 -7.06 -17.36
C THR A 699 2.57 -7.89 -18.65
N LYS A 700 3.09 -7.33 -19.75
CA LYS A 700 3.12 -8.01 -21.04
C LYS A 700 4.02 -9.24 -21.01
N PHE A 701 5.17 -9.15 -20.35
CA PHE A 701 6.08 -10.27 -20.12
C PHE A 701 5.39 -11.42 -19.39
N MET A 702 4.68 -11.13 -18.29
CA MET A 702 3.99 -12.15 -17.48
C MET A 702 2.81 -12.78 -18.24
N GLU A 703 1.98 -11.97 -18.91
CA GLU A 703 0.85 -12.48 -19.72
C GLU A 703 1.33 -13.41 -20.84
N THR A 704 2.41 -13.03 -21.53
CA THR A 704 2.99 -13.82 -22.63
C THR A 704 3.57 -15.13 -22.11
N HIS A 705 4.28 -15.09 -20.97
CA HIS A 705 4.80 -16.31 -20.32
C HIS A 705 3.69 -17.23 -19.84
N GLN A 706 2.59 -16.70 -19.28
CA GLN A 706 1.46 -17.50 -18.83
C GLN A 706 0.77 -18.24 -19.98
N GLN A 707 0.61 -17.58 -21.13
CA GLN A 707 0.05 -18.23 -22.33
C GLN A 707 0.94 -19.36 -22.83
N LEU A 708 2.26 -19.12 -22.90
CA LEU A 708 3.23 -20.14 -23.29
C LEU A 708 3.23 -21.33 -22.32
N TRP A 709 3.20 -21.04 -21.02
CA TRP A 709 3.18 -22.05 -19.98
C TRP A 709 1.91 -22.91 -20.02
N ALA A 710 0.75 -22.28 -20.23
CA ALA A 710 -0.52 -23.00 -20.36
C ALA A 710 -0.49 -24.00 -21.52
N PHE A 711 0.03 -23.57 -22.68
CA PHE A 711 0.18 -24.42 -23.86
C PHE A 711 1.06 -25.65 -23.59
N LEU A 712 2.26 -25.44 -23.05
CA LEU A 712 3.19 -26.55 -22.77
C LEU A 712 2.71 -27.46 -21.65
N ASN A 713 2.01 -26.91 -20.67
CA ASN A 713 1.45 -27.70 -19.58
C ASN A 713 0.30 -28.60 -20.07
N GLU A 714 -0.54 -28.13 -21.00
CA GLU A 714 -1.56 -28.96 -21.66
C GLU A 714 -0.91 -30.14 -22.39
N GLU A 715 0.15 -29.88 -23.15
CA GLU A 715 0.91 -30.94 -23.84
C GLU A 715 1.56 -31.94 -22.87
N LEU A 716 2.13 -31.47 -21.76
CA LEU A 716 2.69 -32.33 -20.72
C LEU A 716 1.61 -33.22 -20.07
N LEU A 717 0.41 -32.69 -19.83
CA LEU A 717 -0.70 -33.46 -19.28
C LEU A 717 -1.14 -34.57 -20.23
N ASP A 718 -1.10 -34.33 -21.55
CA ASP A 718 -1.40 -35.36 -22.54
C ASP A 718 -0.34 -36.46 -22.60
N HIS A 719 0.94 -36.11 -22.45
CA HIS A 719 2.01 -37.11 -22.32
C HIS A 719 1.77 -37.98 -21.09
N LYS A 720 1.48 -37.40 -19.92
CA LYS A 720 1.18 -38.15 -18.70
C LYS A 720 0.00 -39.13 -18.83
N LYS A 721 -1.04 -38.78 -19.59
CA LYS A 721 -2.19 -39.67 -19.83
C LYS A 721 -1.83 -40.91 -20.65
N THR A 722 -0.87 -40.76 -21.56
CA THR A 722 -0.45 -41.81 -22.51
C THR A 722 0.96 -42.33 -22.23
N PHE A 723 1.47 -42.05 -21.02
CA PHE A 723 2.85 -42.32 -20.63
C PHE A 723 3.05 -43.81 -20.38
N ASP A 724 4.07 -44.37 -21.04
CA ASP A 724 4.54 -45.73 -20.84
C ASP A 724 6.05 -45.67 -20.49
N SER A 725 6.40 -46.14 -19.30
CA SER A 725 7.79 -46.12 -18.81
C SER A 725 8.73 -47.01 -19.61
N ASP A 726 8.23 -48.03 -20.28
CA ASP A 726 9.05 -48.98 -21.04
C ASP A 726 9.37 -48.45 -22.45
N ILE A 727 8.51 -47.59 -23.00
CA ILE A 727 8.59 -47.12 -24.38
C ILE A 727 8.48 -45.58 -24.43
N PRO A 728 9.53 -44.84 -24.01
CA PRO A 728 9.52 -43.39 -24.13
C PRO A 728 9.53 -42.96 -25.60
N LYS A 729 8.50 -42.25 -26.04
CA LYS A 729 8.29 -41.87 -27.45
C LYS A 729 9.12 -40.66 -27.87
N ASP A 730 9.41 -39.78 -26.92
CA ASP A 730 10.02 -38.48 -27.14
C ASP A 730 10.73 -37.96 -25.87
N LEU A 731 11.24 -36.73 -25.93
CA LEU A 731 11.96 -36.11 -24.82
C LEU A 731 11.08 -35.95 -23.56
N MET A 732 9.81 -35.58 -23.71
CA MET A 732 8.89 -35.41 -22.58
C MET A 732 8.70 -36.73 -21.84
N ASP A 733 8.45 -37.83 -22.56
CA ASP A 733 8.35 -39.17 -21.97
C ASP A 733 9.68 -39.60 -21.33
N ALA A 734 10.81 -39.38 -22.00
CA ALA A 734 12.11 -39.71 -21.44
C ALA A 734 12.37 -38.95 -20.11
N TYR A 735 11.90 -37.71 -19.99
CA TYR A 735 11.99 -36.93 -18.77
C TYR A 735 11.01 -37.43 -17.70
N LEU A 736 9.77 -37.74 -18.06
CA LEU A 736 8.77 -38.34 -17.15
C LEU A 736 9.28 -39.66 -16.55
N LYS A 737 9.98 -40.48 -17.34
CA LYS A 737 10.63 -41.71 -16.86
C LYS A 737 11.66 -41.42 -15.75
N ILE A 738 12.46 -40.37 -15.87
CA ILE A 738 13.41 -39.97 -14.80
C ILE A 738 12.67 -39.52 -13.55
N LEU A 739 11.58 -38.77 -13.69
CA LEU A 739 10.76 -38.32 -12.55
C LEU A 739 10.16 -39.49 -11.76
N GLN A 740 10.02 -40.68 -12.35
CA GLN A 740 9.57 -41.89 -11.66
C GLN A 740 10.68 -42.67 -10.95
N THR A 741 11.95 -42.36 -11.20
CA THR A 741 13.07 -43.05 -10.52
C THR A 741 13.31 -42.46 -9.13
N GLU A 742 13.67 -43.31 -8.15
CA GLU A 742 14.09 -42.86 -6.79
C GLU A 742 15.32 -41.93 -6.83
N SER A 743 16.03 -41.90 -7.95
CA SER A 743 17.15 -40.99 -8.24
C SER A 743 16.75 -39.63 -8.82
N SER A 744 15.47 -39.24 -8.72
CA SER A 744 15.04 -37.86 -9.02
C SER A 744 15.67 -36.91 -8.00
N GLY A 745 16.94 -36.58 -8.19
CA GLY A 745 17.65 -35.58 -7.41
C GLY A 745 17.00 -34.20 -7.54
N GLU A 746 17.53 -33.20 -6.84
CA GLU A 746 17.03 -31.81 -6.86
C GLU A 746 17.03 -31.14 -8.25
N THR A 747 17.58 -31.80 -9.27
CA THR A 747 17.82 -31.27 -10.62
C THR A 747 16.73 -31.57 -11.65
N PHE A 748 15.77 -32.44 -11.33
CA PHE A 748 14.66 -32.80 -12.22
C PHE A 748 13.29 -32.52 -11.58
N SER A 749 12.43 -31.82 -12.30
CA SER A 749 11.06 -31.50 -11.89
C SER A 749 10.21 -31.17 -13.11
N GLU A 750 8.89 -31.24 -12.97
CA GLU A 750 7.98 -30.86 -14.06
C GLU A 750 8.12 -29.39 -14.46
N LEU A 751 8.37 -28.51 -13.48
CA LEU A 751 8.63 -27.09 -13.75
C LEU A 751 9.89 -26.91 -14.59
N GLN A 752 10.95 -27.67 -14.31
CA GLN A 752 12.19 -27.65 -15.09
C GLN A 752 11.98 -28.25 -16.50
N LEU A 753 11.18 -29.31 -16.65
CA LEU A 753 10.82 -29.83 -17.97
C LEU A 753 10.10 -28.77 -18.81
N LEU A 754 9.11 -28.08 -18.24
CA LEU A 754 8.41 -27.01 -18.94
C LEU A 754 9.35 -25.85 -19.32
N ALA A 755 10.27 -25.45 -18.42
CA ALA A 755 11.28 -24.44 -18.72
C ALA A 755 12.24 -24.86 -19.85
N ILE A 756 12.72 -26.11 -19.83
CA ILE A 756 13.51 -26.70 -20.92
C ILE A 756 12.75 -26.64 -22.25
N CYS A 757 11.46 -26.95 -22.23
CA CYS A 757 10.64 -26.93 -23.43
C CYS A 757 10.52 -25.52 -24.00
N VAL A 758 10.28 -24.52 -23.13
CA VAL A 758 10.30 -23.10 -23.50
C VAL A 758 11.62 -22.72 -24.16
N ASP A 759 12.75 -23.04 -23.52
CA ASP A 759 14.09 -22.68 -24.01
C ASP A 759 14.39 -23.30 -25.37
N LEU A 760 14.09 -24.59 -25.55
CA LEU A 760 14.32 -25.30 -26.81
C LEU A 760 13.46 -24.73 -27.94
N PHE A 761 12.17 -24.46 -27.71
CA PHE A 761 11.29 -23.90 -28.74
C PHE A 761 11.62 -22.45 -29.10
N MET A 762 11.91 -21.61 -28.10
CA MET A 762 12.34 -20.22 -28.33
C MET A 762 13.65 -20.17 -29.12
N ALA A 763 14.66 -20.96 -28.71
CA ALA A 763 15.97 -20.94 -29.33
C ALA A 763 15.96 -21.59 -30.72
N GLY A 764 15.28 -22.73 -30.90
CA GLY A 764 15.33 -23.54 -32.12
C GLY A 764 14.53 -22.97 -33.29
N THR A 765 13.40 -22.32 -33.02
CA THR A 765 12.48 -21.88 -34.06
C THR A 765 12.76 -20.46 -34.52
N GLU A 766 12.84 -19.50 -33.61
CA GLU A 766 12.87 -18.09 -33.97
C GLU A 766 14.21 -17.67 -34.60
N THR A 767 15.33 -18.19 -34.09
CA THR A 767 16.67 -17.90 -34.64
C THR A 767 16.82 -18.44 -36.05
N THR A 768 16.43 -19.70 -36.27
CA THR A 768 16.51 -20.38 -37.57
C THR A 768 15.60 -19.71 -38.60
N THR A 769 14.36 -19.37 -38.22
CA THR A 769 13.39 -18.69 -39.09
C THR A 769 13.92 -17.34 -39.57
N LYS A 770 14.49 -16.53 -38.67
CA LYS A 770 15.03 -15.20 -38.99
C LYS A 770 16.36 -15.24 -39.74
N ALA A 771 17.10 -16.35 -39.65
CA ALA A 771 18.34 -16.55 -40.38
C ALA A 771 18.13 -17.01 -41.83
N LEU A 772 16.93 -17.46 -42.22
CA LEU A 772 16.65 -17.85 -43.61
C LEU A 772 16.77 -16.65 -44.55
N ASN A 773 17.54 -16.83 -45.64
CA ASN A 773 17.73 -15.81 -46.66
C ASN A 773 17.88 -16.48 -48.03
N PHE A 774 17.37 -15.83 -49.07
CA PHE A 774 17.31 -16.38 -50.43
C PHE A 774 18.13 -15.51 -51.38
N LYS A 775 19.22 -16.07 -51.90
CA LYS A 775 19.98 -15.53 -53.03
C LYS A 775 19.91 -16.51 -54.19
N LYS A 776 19.92 -16.00 -55.42
CA LYS A 776 19.86 -16.81 -56.64
C LYS A 776 20.95 -17.89 -56.62
N ALA A 777 20.55 -19.16 -56.62
CA ALA A 777 21.43 -20.34 -56.60
C ALA A 777 20.89 -21.50 -57.46
N GLN A 778 19.84 -21.23 -58.23
CA GLN A 778 19.13 -22.19 -59.07
C GLN A 778 20.06 -22.95 -60.03
N ASP A 779 21.08 -22.29 -60.58
CA ASP A 779 22.00 -22.91 -61.54
C ASP A 779 22.84 -24.04 -60.89
N GLU A 780 23.26 -23.87 -59.62
CA GLU A 780 23.94 -24.94 -58.88
C GLU A 780 22.97 -26.06 -58.50
N ILE A 781 21.76 -25.71 -58.04
CA ILE A 781 20.73 -26.67 -57.64
C ILE A 781 20.34 -27.56 -58.83
N ASP A 782 20.06 -26.96 -59.98
CA ASP A 782 19.69 -27.68 -61.21
C ASP A 782 20.85 -28.57 -61.70
N ARG A 783 22.11 -28.13 -61.56
CA ARG A 783 23.29 -28.91 -61.94
C ARG A 783 23.54 -30.12 -61.04
N VAL A 784 23.36 -29.98 -59.72
CA VAL A 784 23.76 -31.00 -58.72
C VAL A 784 22.62 -31.96 -58.39
N ILE A 785 21.39 -31.46 -58.33
CA ILE A 785 20.18 -32.20 -57.92
C ILE A 785 19.30 -32.52 -59.13
N GLY A 786 19.18 -31.59 -60.08
CA GLY A 786 18.20 -31.68 -61.16
C GLY A 786 16.79 -31.29 -60.69
N ARG A 787 15.77 -31.90 -61.32
CA ARG A 787 14.34 -31.57 -61.08
C ARG A 787 13.50 -32.78 -60.66
N ASP A 788 14.09 -33.98 -60.61
CA ASP A 788 13.36 -35.23 -60.39
C ASP A 788 13.16 -35.56 -58.90
N ARG A 789 13.91 -34.90 -58.01
CA ARG A 789 13.78 -35.05 -56.56
C ARG A 789 14.08 -33.75 -55.82
N LEU A 790 13.57 -33.61 -54.59
CA LEU A 790 13.95 -32.53 -53.68
C LEU A 790 15.39 -32.71 -53.15
N PRO A 791 16.04 -31.63 -52.67
CA PRO A 791 17.38 -31.69 -52.10
C PRO A 791 17.39 -32.46 -50.77
N LEU A 792 18.46 -33.20 -50.53
CA LEU A 792 18.70 -33.96 -49.31
C LEU A 792 19.89 -33.37 -48.54
N LEU A 793 20.01 -33.65 -47.25
CA LEU A 793 21.10 -33.09 -46.44
C LEU A 793 22.47 -33.63 -46.90
N SER A 794 22.49 -34.86 -47.41
CA SER A 794 23.67 -35.51 -48.00
C SER A 794 24.19 -34.80 -49.25
N ASP A 795 23.41 -33.92 -49.87
CA ASP A 795 23.83 -33.13 -51.04
C ASP A 795 24.68 -31.91 -50.67
N ARG A 796 24.65 -31.48 -49.40
CA ARG A 796 25.34 -30.28 -48.91
C ARG A 796 26.82 -30.17 -49.29
N PRO A 797 27.65 -31.23 -49.22
CA PRO A 797 29.05 -31.15 -49.63
C PRO A 797 29.26 -30.85 -51.13
N ARG A 798 28.26 -31.14 -51.98
CA ARG A 798 28.32 -30.95 -53.44
C ARG A 798 27.70 -29.62 -53.89
N MET A 799 27.01 -28.91 -52.99
CA MET A 799 26.33 -27.65 -53.25
C MET A 799 27.04 -26.52 -52.51
N THR A 800 28.28 -26.23 -52.93
CA THR A 800 29.16 -25.25 -52.28
C THR A 800 28.50 -23.88 -52.17
N TYR A 801 27.90 -23.38 -53.25
CA TYR A 801 27.35 -22.02 -53.25
C TYR A 801 26.09 -21.90 -52.37
N VAL A 802 25.19 -22.88 -52.36
CA VAL A 802 24.04 -22.93 -51.44
C VAL A 802 24.48 -23.09 -49.99
N ASN A 803 25.53 -23.86 -49.72
CA ASN A 803 26.11 -23.95 -48.38
C ASN A 803 26.73 -22.62 -47.94
N ALA A 804 27.40 -21.91 -48.85
CA ALA A 804 27.93 -20.57 -48.63
C ALA A 804 26.82 -19.54 -48.37
N ILE A 805 25.67 -19.64 -49.05
CA ILE A 805 24.47 -18.83 -48.75
C ILE A 805 24.02 -19.06 -47.31
N SER A 806 24.00 -20.32 -46.86
CA SER A 806 23.59 -20.67 -45.49
C SER A 806 24.52 -20.05 -44.45
N LEU A 807 25.85 -20.06 -44.69
CA LEU A 807 26.84 -19.43 -43.81
C LEU A 807 26.72 -17.91 -43.80
N GLU A 808 26.53 -17.27 -44.96
CA GLU A 808 26.36 -15.83 -45.04
C GLU A 808 25.06 -15.35 -44.40
N ALA A 809 23.98 -16.14 -44.52
CA ALA A 809 22.71 -15.85 -43.88
C ALA A 809 22.81 -15.87 -42.35
N VAL A 810 23.49 -16.87 -41.79
CA VAL A 810 23.79 -16.93 -40.36
C VAL A 810 24.70 -15.77 -39.92
N ARG A 811 25.75 -15.43 -40.69
CA ARG A 811 26.64 -14.28 -40.39
C ARG A 811 25.84 -12.98 -40.28
N MET A 812 25.00 -12.71 -41.28
CA MET A 812 24.22 -11.49 -41.39
C MET A 812 23.17 -11.38 -40.28
N PHE A 813 22.52 -12.49 -39.93
CA PHE A 813 21.58 -12.54 -38.82
C PHE A 813 22.30 -12.31 -37.48
N MET A 814 23.31 -13.12 -37.16
CA MET A 814 24.02 -13.03 -35.88
C MET A 814 24.87 -11.77 -35.73
N GLY A 815 25.32 -11.16 -36.83
CA GLY A 815 25.99 -9.87 -36.84
C GLY A 815 25.12 -8.71 -36.34
N ARG A 816 23.82 -8.92 -36.15
CA ARG A 816 22.87 -7.91 -35.62
C ARG A 816 22.35 -8.26 -34.22
N THR A 817 22.92 -9.29 -33.58
CA THR A 817 22.53 -9.74 -32.24
C THR A 817 23.66 -9.56 -31.23
N MET A 818 23.34 -9.81 -29.97
CA MET A 818 24.32 -9.94 -28.89
C MET A 818 24.41 -11.42 -28.50
N ASN A 819 25.52 -11.81 -27.90
CA ASN A 819 25.62 -13.12 -27.28
C ASN A 819 24.76 -13.18 -26.01
N ILE A 820 24.33 -14.39 -25.65
CA ILE A 820 23.62 -14.61 -24.39
C ILE A 820 24.51 -14.16 -23.21
N PRO A 821 23.96 -13.37 -22.27
CA PRO A 821 24.73 -12.86 -21.15
C PRO A 821 25.36 -13.96 -20.30
N HIS A 822 26.66 -13.82 -20.04
CA HIS A 822 27.38 -14.59 -19.04
C HIS A 822 27.48 -13.79 -17.73
N ARG A 823 27.91 -14.43 -16.65
CA ARG A 823 28.12 -13.84 -15.34
C ARG A 823 29.47 -14.29 -14.79
N ALA A 824 30.20 -13.35 -14.19
CA ALA A 824 31.40 -13.67 -13.43
C ALA A 824 31.03 -14.37 -12.11
N LEU A 825 31.42 -15.64 -11.94
CA LEU A 825 31.12 -16.46 -10.75
C LEU A 825 31.94 -16.06 -9.52
N LYS A 826 33.10 -15.45 -9.75
CA LYS A 826 33.98 -14.83 -8.75
C LYS A 826 34.69 -13.63 -9.38
N ASP A 827 35.43 -12.87 -8.57
CA ASP A 827 36.32 -11.84 -9.09
C ASP A 827 37.34 -12.46 -10.05
N THR A 828 37.33 -12.02 -11.31
CA THR A 828 38.19 -12.54 -12.38
C THR A 828 38.76 -11.40 -13.24
N TRP A 829 39.49 -11.72 -14.29
CA TRP A 829 40.11 -10.75 -15.19
C TRP A 829 39.86 -11.09 -16.65
N ILE A 830 39.55 -10.08 -17.46
CA ILE A 830 39.44 -10.20 -18.92
C ILE A 830 40.32 -9.12 -19.53
N MET A 831 41.31 -9.54 -20.32
CA MET A 831 42.24 -8.65 -21.04
C MET A 831 42.82 -7.51 -20.15
N GLY A 832 43.24 -7.85 -18.92
CA GLY A 832 43.82 -6.87 -17.99
C GLY A 832 42.82 -6.00 -17.22
N HIS A 833 41.50 -6.16 -17.43
CA HIS A 833 40.48 -5.50 -16.61
C HIS A 833 39.94 -6.43 -15.53
N ARG A 834 39.75 -5.88 -14.33
CA ARG A 834 39.14 -6.59 -13.21
C ARG A 834 37.63 -6.67 -13.40
N ILE A 835 37.09 -7.87 -13.35
CA ILE A 835 35.67 -8.18 -13.46
C ILE A 835 35.19 -8.71 -12.10
N PRO A 836 34.51 -7.90 -11.28
CA PRO A 836 34.00 -8.35 -10.00
C PRO A 836 32.95 -9.46 -10.15
N LYS A 837 32.81 -10.30 -9.13
CA LYS A 837 31.74 -11.28 -9.02
C LYS A 837 30.36 -10.67 -9.31
N ASP A 838 29.48 -11.48 -9.89
CA ASP A 838 28.09 -11.15 -10.27
C ASP A 838 27.98 -10.08 -11.37
N THR A 839 29.08 -9.73 -12.04
CA THR A 839 29.05 -8.84 -13.21
C THR A 839 28.54 -9.62 -14.43
N MET A 840 27.53 -9.06 -15.10
CA MET A 840 27.04 -9.55 -16.39
C MET A 840 28.06 -9.23 -17.48
N ILE A 841 28.33 -10.16 -18.38
CA ILE A 841 29.31 -10.02 -19.47
C ILE A 841 28.60 -10.41 -20.76
N VAL A 842 28.56 -9.50 -21.72
CA VAL A 842 27.80 -9.65 -22.97
C VAL A 842 28.74 -9.38 -24.14
N ALA A 843 28.72 -10.25 -25.15
CA ALA A 843 29.51 -10.06 -26.36
C ALA A 843 28.65 -9.45 -27.48
N ASN A 844 29.17 -8.41 -28.14
CA ASN A 844 28.52 -7.77 -29.28
C ASN A 844 28.97 -8.41 -30.61
N PHE A 845 28.21 -9.38 -31.13
CA PHE A 845 28.58 -10.11 -32.35
C PHE A 845 28.76 -9.21 -33.56
N ASN A 846 28.12 -8.03 -33.61
CA ASN A 846 28.31 -7.05 -34.66
C ASN A 846 29.79 -6.68 -34.85
N ARG A 847 30.54 -6.52 -33.76
CA ARG A 847 31.95 -6.11 -33.82
C ARG A 847 32.92 -7.21 -34.25
N VAL A 848 32.44 -8.44 -34.43
CA VAL A 848 33.22 -9.56 -34.96
C VAL A 848 32.73 -10.02 -36.31
N LEU A 849 31.41 -10.13 -36.50
CA LEU A 849 30.81 -10.66 -37.72
C LEU A 849 30.51 -9.58 -38.77
N MET A 850 30.50 -8.30 -38.40
CA MET A 850 30.19 -7.16 -39.28
C MET A 850 31.28 -6.08 -39.26
N ASN A 851 32.51 -6.43 -38.88
CA ASN A 851 33.64 -5.49 -38.89
C ASN A 851 34.34 -5.45 -40.26
N ASP A 852 35.32 -4.55 -40.38
CA ASP A 852 36.02 -4.28 -41.65
C ASP A 852 36.85 -5.46 -42.16
N SER A 853 37.18 -6.47 -41.33
CA SER A 853 37.91 -7.65 -41.81
C SER A 853 37.08 -8.54 -42.74
N TRP A 854 35.76 -8.31 -42.81
CA TRP A 854 34.87 -8.92 -43.80
C TRP A 854 34.82 -8.17 -45.14
N GLY A 855 35.56 -7.06 -45.28
CA GLY A 855 35.63 -6.22 -46.48
C GLY A 855 34.38 -5.37 -46.67
N ASP A 856 33.30 -5.98 -47.14
CA ASP A 856 31.98 -5.39 -47.38
C ASP A 856 30.92 -5.98 -46.44
N PRO A 857 31.03 -5.77 -45.11
CA PRO A 857 30.28 -6.53 -44.11
C PRO A 857 28.74 -6.47 -44.26
N GLU A 858 28.19 -5.38 -44.79
CA GLU A 858 26.75 -5.20 -45.01
C GLU A 858 26.24 -5.81 -46.32
N VAL A 859 27.13 -6.20 -47.23
CA VAL A 859 26.76 -6.83 -48.52
C VAL A 859 26.61 -8.33 -48.31
N PHE A 860 25.46 -8.87 -48.70
CA PHE A 860 25.20 -10.31 -48.69
C PHE A 860 25.99 -11.00 -49.82
N ARG A 861 27.18 -11.51 -49.48
CA ARG A 861 28.16 -12.09 -50.42
C ARG A 861 28.60 -13.49 -49.98
N PRO A 862 27.86 -14.56 -50.34
CA PRO A 862 28.22 -15.95 -50.06
C PRO A 862 29.63 -16.33 -50.49
N GLU A 863 30.12 -15.73 -51.57
CA GLU A 863 31.43 -15.98 -52.18
C GLU A 863 32.59 -15.83 -51.19
N ARG A 864 32.41 -15.09 -50.09
CA ARG A 864 33.40 -14.95 -49.01
C ARG A 864 33.73 -16.25 -48.27
N PHE A 865 32.85 -17.25 -48.35
CA PHE A 865 33.04 -18.57 -47.75
C PHE A 865 33.53 -19.61 -48.75
N ILE A 866 33.96 -19.18 -49.94
CA ILE A 866 34.44 -20.06 -51.01
C ILE A 866 35.90 -19.71 -51.27
N ASP A 867 36.79 -20.69 -51.16
CA ASP A 867 38.20 -20.51 -51.49
C ASP A 867 38.45 -20.51 -53.01
N GLU A 868 39.69 -20.21 -53.42
CA GLU A 868 40.09 -20.21 -54.84
C GLU A 868 39.90 -21.57 -55.54
N LYS A 869 39.76 -22.66 -54.78
CA LYS A 869 39.54 -24.02 -55.28
C LYS A 869 38.05 -24.39 -55.37
N GLY A 870 37.15 -23.49 -54.97
CA GLY A 870 35.70 -23.74 -54.96
C GLY A 870 35.21 -24.55 -53.76
N ASN A 871 36.00 -24.68 -52.69
CA ASN A 871 35.62 -25.36 -51.46
C ASN A 871 35.12 -24.36 -50.41
N ILE A 872 34.33 -24.86 -49.46
CA ILE A 872 33.93 -24.06 -48.30
C ILE A 872 35.14 -23.77 -47.41
N SER A 873 35.39 -22.49 -47.16
CA SER A 873 36.39 -21.98 -46.24
C SER A 873 35.74 -21.04 -45.23
N VAL A 874 35.89 -21.36 -43.94
CA VAL A 874 35.26 -20.62 -42.84
C VAL A 874 36.36 -19.92 -42.03
N PRO A 875 36.36 -18.58 -41.93
CA PRO A 875 37.34 -17.85 -41.13
C PRO A 875 37.24 -18.16 -39.62
N ASP A 876 38.36 -18.13 -38.89
CA ASP A 876 38.39 -18.39 -37.43
C ASP A 876 37.52 -17.45 -36.59
N GLN A 877 37.28 -16.23 -37.10
CA GLN A 877 36.43 -15.22 -36.49
C GLN A 877 34.92 -15.51 -36.69
N TYR A 878 34.56 -16.48 -37.53
CA TYR A 878 33.18 -16.92 -37.74
C TYR A 878 32.71 -17.77 -36.56
N MET A 879 32.19 -17.12 -35.53
CA MET A 879 31.67 -17.77 -34.31
C MET A 879 30.21 -17.41 -33.97
N PRO A 880 29.26 -17.49 -34.94
CA PRO A 880 27.86 -17.14 -34.71
C PRO A 880 27.15 -18.06 -33.69
N PHE A 881 27.68 -19.25 -33.44
CA PHE A 881 27.14 -20.22 -32.47
C PHE A 881 27.86 -20.20 -31.11
N SER A 882 28.61 -19.11 -30.84
CA SER A 882 29.52 -18.99 -29.69
C SER A 882 30.63 -20.06 -29.75
N ILE A 883 31.43 -20.18 -28.69
CA ILE A 883 32.44 -21.24 -28.48
C ILE A 883 32.50 -21.62 -26.99
N GLY A 884 33.22 -22.68 -26.64
CA GLY A 884 33.43 -23.10 -25.25
C GLY A 884 32.27 -23.91 -24.67
N LYS A 885 32.12 -23.90 -23.33
CA LYS A 885 31.14 -24.73 -22.61
C LYS A 885 29.69 -24.47 -23.05
N HIS A 886 29.38 -23.20 -23.34
CA HIS A 886 28.07 -22.71 -23.75
C HIS A 886 27.88 -22.62 -25.27
N HIS A 887 28.70 -23.35 -26.03
CA HIS A 887 28.51 -23.49 -27.47
C HIS A 887 27.09 -23.96 -27.80
N CYS A 888 26.47 -23.38 -28.83
CA CYS A 888 25.09 -23.68 -29.20
C CYS A 888 24.89 -25.18 -29.42
N MET A 889 23.95 -25.79 -28.70
CA MET A 889 23.62 -27.21 -28.92
C MET A 889 22.88 -27.43 -30.24
N GLY A 890 22.14 -26.42 -30.71
CA GLY A 890 21.31 -26.46 -31.91
C GLY A 890 22.05 -26.15 -33.22
N GLU A 891 23.38 -25.99 -33.22
CA GLU A 891 24.12 -25.57 -34.42
C GLU A 891 23.85 -26.48 -35.62
N VAL A 892 23.93 -27.80 -35.42
CA VAL A 892 23.73 -28.78 -36.51
C VAL A 892 22.30 -28.70 -37.04
N LEU A 893 21.31 -28.65 -36.15
CA LEU A 893 19.89 -28.52 -36.51
C LEU A 893 19.64 -27.22 -37.31
N ALA A 894 20.13 -26.08 -36.81
CA ALA A 894 19.95 -24.78 -37.46
C ALA A 894 20.60 -24.74 -38.85
N LYS A 895 21.86 -25.19 -38.99
CA LYS A 895 22.55 -25.23 -40.27
C LYS A 895 21.86 -26.16 -41.29
N SER A 896 21.36 -27.31 -40.83
CA SER A 896 20.63 -28.25 -41.70
C SER A 896 19.28 -27.68 -42.15
N ASN A 897 18.52 -27.07 -41.24
CA ASN A 897 17.28 -26.38 -41.57
C ASN A 897 17.51 -25.27 -42.60
N ILE A 898 18.45 -24.35 -42.34
CA ILE A 898 18.74 -23.23 -43.23
C ILE A 898 19.13 -23.74 -44.63
N PHE A 899 20.00 -24.75 -44.71
CA PHE A 899 20.42 -25.31 -45.99
C PHE A 899 19.26 -25.96 -46.75
N LEU A 900 18.51 -26.88 -46.11
CA LEU A 900 17.47 -27.67 -46.78
C LEU A 900 16.29 -26.82 -47.22
N PHE A 901 15.77 -25.95 -46.34
CA PHE A 901 14.67 -25.05 -46.71
C PHE A 901 15.10 -24.10 -47.82
N THR A 902 16.30 -23.54 -47.77
CA THR A 902 16.81 -22.66 -48.84
C THR A 902 16.94 -23.41 -50.17
N ALA A 903 17.53 -24.61 -50.17
CA ALA A 903 17.71 -25.41 -51.37
C ALA A 903 16.37 -25.85 -51.98
N ALA A 904 15.46 -26.41 -51.17
CA ALA A 904 14.18 -26.93 -51.63
C ALA A 904 13.29 -25.81 -52.21
N LEU A 905 13.22 -24.67 -51.53
CA LEU A 905 12.43 -23.53 -51.99
C LEU A 905 12.99 -22.90 -53.26
N LEU A 906 14.32 -22.73 -53.36
CA LEU A 906 14.95 -22.20 -54.58
C LEU A 906 14.88 -23.18 -55.76
N GLN A 907 14.83 -24.49 -55.50
CA GLN A 907 14.62 -25.49 -56.54
C GLN A 907 13.26 -25.29 -57.22
N THR A 908 12.20 -25.08 -56.43
CA THR A 908 10.83 -25.02 -56.94
C THR A 908 10.38 -23.61 -57.33
N PHE A 909 10.87 -22.58 -56.64
CA PHE A 909 10.36 -21.22 -56.75
C PHE A 909 11.43 -20.18 -57.08
N THR A 910 10.99 -19.09 -57.70
CA THR A 910 11.74 -17.85 -57.81
C THR A 910 11.08 -16.82 -56.92
N PHE A 911 11.90 -16.19 -56.06
CA PHE A 911 11.49 -15.13 -55.15
C PHE A 911 11.90 -13.78 -55.73
N SER A 912 10.99 -12.83 -55.77
CA SER A 912 11.26 -11.43 -56.13
C SER A 912 10.54 -10.47 -55.19
N PRO A 913 11.03 -9.23 -55.03
CA PRO A 913 10.27 -8.18 -54.38
C PRO A 913 8.88 -8.01 -55.00
N VAL A 914 7.90 -7.64 -54.19
CA VAL A 914 6.61 -7.17 -54.72
C VAL A 914 6.84 -5.78 -55.34
N PRO A 915 6.40 -5.51 -56.58
CA PRO A 915 6.56 -4.19 -57.19
C PRO A 915 6.03 -3.08 -56.28
N GLY A 916 6.84 -2.03 -56.03
CA GLY A 916 6.47 -0.94 -55.12
C GLY A 916 6.70 -1.22 -53.63
N GLU A 917 7.03 -2.45 -53.24
CA GLU A 917 7.25 -2.90 -51.85
C GLU A 917 8.63 -3.53 -51.68
N GLU A 918 9.68 -2.78 -52.03
CA GLU A 918 11.05 -3.24 -51.84
C GLU A 918 11.34 -3.51 -50.35
N PRO A 919 11.89 -4.70 -50.00
CA PRO A 919 12.22 -5.04 -48.61
C PRO A 919 13.18 -4.02 -48.00
N THR A 920 12.86 -3.55 -46.80
CA THR A 920 13.73 -2.60 -46.09
C THR A 920 14.88 -3.32 -45.39
N THR A 921 16.03 -2.67 -45.29
CA THR A 921 17.14 -3.09 -44.43
C THR A 921 16.95 -2.66 -42.96
N LYS A 922 15.74 -2.22 -42.57
CA LYS A 922 15.41 -1.89 -41.19
C LYS A 922 14.89 -3.15 -40.48
N PHE A 923 15.15 -3.21 -39.17
CA PHE A 923 14.83 -4.36 -38.33
C PHE A 923 14.02 -3.91 -37.10
N HIS A 924 13.31 -4.83 -36.47
CA HIS A 924 12.86 -4.68 -35.09
C HIS A 924 13.99 -5.10 -34.15
N ASP A 925 14.29 -4.24 -33.17
CA ASP A 925 15.22 -4.52 -32.07
C ASP A 925 14.60 -5.55 -31.10
N GLY A 926 15.44 -6.24 -30.33
CA GLY A 926 15.04 -7.30 -29.41
C GLY A 926 16.18 -8.27 -29.13
N VAL A 927 15.88 -9.43 -28.55
CA VAL A 927 16.86 -10.50 -28.31
C VAL A 927 17.47 -11.00 -29.63
N THR A 928 16.60 -11.23 -30.61
CA THR A 928 16.97 -11.57 -31.98
C THR A 928 16.39 -10.50 -32.91
N ALA A 929 17.27 -9.69 -33.51
CA ALA A 929 16.87 -8.68 -34.47
C ALA A 929 16.06 -9.35 -35.59
N SER A 930 14.84 -8.87 -35.85
CA SER A 930 13.98 -9.42 -36.90
C SER A 930 13.85 -8.43 -38.04
N PRO A 931 13.75 -8.88 -39.30
CA PRO A 931 13.30 -7.98 -40.36
C PRO A 931 11.92 -7.40 -39.99
N LEU A 932 11.63 -6.20 -40.51
CA LEU A 932 10.24 -5.72 -40.54
C LEU A 932 9.42 -6.69 -41.38
N PRO A 933 8.13 -6.93 -41.06
CA PRO A 933 7.25 -7.76 -41.90
C PRO A 933 7.34 -7.31 -43.36
N PHE A 934 7.62 -8.25 -44.25
CA PHE A 934 7.78 -7.97 -45.67
C PHE A 934 7.13 -9.07 -46.49
N ARG A 935 6.67 -8.67 -47.68
CA ARG A 935 6.02 -9.57 -48.63
C ARG A 935 6.94 -9.80 -49.80
N VAL A 936 6.88 -10.99 -50.35
CA VAL A 936 7.62 -11.35 -51.56
C VAL A 936 6.67 -11.97 -52.58
N LEU A 937 6.98 -11.72 -53.83
CA LEU A 937 6.35 -12.38 -54.95
C LEU A 937 7.06 -13.73 -55.16
N ILE A 938 6.29 -14.81 -55.09
CA ILE A 938 6.74 -16.17 -55.34
C ILE A 938 6.17 -16.62 -56.67
N THR A 939 7.03 -17.12 -57.55
CA THR A 939 6.66 -17.70 -58.83
C THR A 939 7.16 -19.12 -58.94
N LYS A 940 6.32 -20.05 -59.42
CA LYS A 940 6.74 -21.44 -59.65
C LYS A 940 7.67 -21.50 -60.86
N ARG A 941 8.81 -22.17 -60.73
CA ARG A 941 9.82 -22.29 -61.81
C ARG A 941 9.35 -23.20 -62.95
N TYR A 942 8.59 -24.25 -62.64
CA TYR A 942 8.16 -25.30 -63.57
C TYR A 942 6.69 -25.68 -63.39
#